data_AF-A0A8S3SKN2-F1
#
_entry.id   AF-A0A8S3SKN2-F1
#
_cell.length_a   1.000
_cell.length_b   1.000
_cell.length_c   1.000
_cell.angle_alpha   90.00
_cell.angle_beta   90.00
_cell.angle_gamma   90.00
#
_symmetry.space_group_name_H-M   'P 1'
#
loop_
_entity.id
_entity.type
_entity.pdbx_description
1 polymer ?
#
loop_
_entity_poly.entity_id
_entity_poly.type
_entity_poly.pdbx_seq_one_letter_code
_entity_poly.pdbx_strand_id
1 'polypeptide(L)'
;MWKTGMTYLFWDDLMLRKFINDTFTWFIETYDSYPYNIQRLDVARYFLLFCFGGIYSDLDIACPNAIDNILNSLSALQGIVLMETKPSGVSNDLMIAAKHHPFMEYVIFGLLLAKKNYIIPYFTVMLTTGSIYLTRKAQLYNRKSQILHINNSLYGNKYFKHFRGGNPGFFRSHEWKNFSTYKGISMIVHQTWKYGNVPEVWLKAQKTWREQKCGKKDITYLFWDDLMLRKFINDTFPWFIETYDSYPFNIQRVDVARYFLLFYFGGIYSDLDIACRPNAIDKILNSLSASQGIVLMETKPSGVSNDLMIAAKQHPFMEYVISGLVPAKKNYIIPYFTVMLTTGSIYLTRKAQLYNRKSQILNINNSLYGNKYFKHLKGGSWHSVDGKILWLLYTKLNWLSCCKMFLLTLAFAFTLLIVKLAKRKGRRYILSVRNFVWRKLPRGDTECDTMFFHRIIKKIFVFSVILGVFLLMLGFYVWITFMYVTRSSLIEDPGLLISHQWKNFSTYKGIPMIVHQTWKDRNVPEVWWAAQKTWRIRKCGKMEITYLFWDDLMLRKFMSDTFPWFIETYDSYPFDIQRVDVARYFLLYCFGGIYSDLDIACRANAIDKILNSLSASQGIVLMETNPSGISNDLMIAAKHHPFMGYVISGLISAKRNYIIPFFTVMLTTGSIYLTRKDQLYNRQSQILHINNSLYGHKYFVHFKGGSWHGSDAKVLWLLYTNLKNRVSVSLFFKMFFLTFLFAFTLIIVKAVKRKRRYIMG
;
A
#
# COMPACT_ATOMS: atom_id res chain seq x y z
N MET A 1 38.17 13.75 -21.33
CA MET A 1 38.94 14.77 -20.59
C MET A 1 38.87 16.06 -21.40
N TRP A 2 38.27 17.11 -20.86
CA TRP A 2 38.26 18.43 -21.52
C TRP A 2 39.63 19.08 -21.29
N LYS A 3 40.24 19.63 -22.35
CA LYS A 3 41.60 20.20 -22.33
C LYS A 3 41.68 21.61 -21.71
N THR A 4 40.61 22.09 -21.10
CA THR A 4 40.46 23.44 -20.56
C THR A 4 40.27 23.37 -19.05
N GLY A 5 40.88 24.29 -18.29
CA GLY A 5 40.86 24.37 -16.82
C GLY A 5 39.50 24.68 -16.18
N MET A 6 38.42 24.04 -16.64
CA MET A 6 37.09 24.13 -16.04
C MET A 6 36.97 23.16 -14.86
N THR A 7 36.42 23.63 -13.75
CA THR A 7 36.06 22.80 -12.60
C THR A 7 34.64 22.27 -12.76
N TYR A 8 34.48 20.95 -12.71
CA TYR A 8 33.17 20.31 -12.74
C TYR A 8 32.59 20.22 -11.32
N LEU A 9 31.35 20.69 -11.15
CA LEU A 9 30.62 20.63 -9.89
C LEU A 9 29.30 19.88 -10.10
N PHE A 10 29.05 18.87 -9.28
CA PHE A 10 27.81 18.10 -9.25
C PHE A 10 27.05 18.40 -7.96
N TRP A 11 25.74 18.55 -8.06
CA TRP A 11 24.89 18.96 -6.95
C TRP A 11 23.66 18.06 -6.83
N ASP A 12 23.48 17.44 -5.67
CA ASP A 12 22.25 16.71 -5.32
C ASP A 12 21.31 17.57 -4.46
N ASP A 13 20.07 17.09 -4.22
CA ASP A 13 19.04 17.83 -3.48
C ASP A 13 19.49 18.27 -2.08
N LEU A 14 20.30 17.46 -1.38
CA LEU A 14 20.79 17.77 -0.03
C LEU A 14 21.88 18.86 -0.10
N MET A 15 22.81 18.75 -1.05
CA MET A 15 23.84 19.75 -1.30
C MET A 15 23.22 21.10 -1.67
N LEU A 16 22.20 21.10 -2.54
CA LEU A 16 21.50 22.31 -2.97
C LEU A 16 20.77 22.98 -1.81
N ARG A 17 19.99 22.22 -1.03
CA ARG A 17 19.29 22.78 0.14
C ARG A 17 20.28 23.34 1.17
N LYS A 18 21.38 22.62 1.44
CA LYS A 18 22.44 23.09 2.34
C LYS A 18 23.08 24.38 1.81
N PHE A 19 23.44 24.43 0.53
CA PHE A 19 24.02 25.61 -0.09
C PHE A 19 23.11 26.85 0.04
N ILE A 20 21.81 26.70 -0.24
CA ILE A 20 20.83 27.77 -0.06
C ILE A 20 20.72 28.17 1.42
N ASN A 21 20.64 27.21 2.34
CA ASN A 21 20.57 27.49 3.77
C ASN A 21 21.80 28.25 4.27
N ASP A 22 22.99 27.85 3.85
CA ASP A 22 24.24 28.38 4.38
C ASP A 22 24.61 29.74 3.72
N THR A 23 24.26 29.93 2.45
CA THR A 23 24.66 31.11 1.66
C THR A 23 23.55 32.15 1.53
N PHE A 24 22.29 31.71 1.52
CA PHE A 24 21.11 32.54 1.28
C PHE A 24 20.05 32.27 2.35
N THR A 25 20.44 32.41 3.62
CA THR A 25 19.58 32.18 4.79
C THR A 25 18.23 32.88 4.70
N TRP A 26 18.17 34.09 4.13
CA TRP A 26 16.94 34.84 3.93
C TRP A 26 15.94 34.18 2.94
N PHE A 27 16.41 33.25 2.11
CA PHE A 27 15.60 32.60 1.09
C PHE A 27 15.22 31.15 1.45
N ILE A 28 15.82 30.53 2.48
CA ILE A 28 15.62 29.10 2.80
C ILE A 28 14.15 28.75 3.10
N GLU A 29 13.43 29.63 3.80
CA GLU A 29 12.00 29.42 4.06
C GLU A 29 11.19 29.41 2.77
N THR A 30 11.52 30.30 1.83
CA THR A 30 10.90 30.33 0.50
C THR A 30 11.25 29.06 -0.27
N TYR A 31 12.52 28.66 -0.25
CA TYR A 31 13.02 27.46 -0.92
C TYR A 31 12.31 26.18 -0.42
N ASP A 32 12.20 26.00 0.90
CA ASP A 32 11.54 24.84 1.50
C ASP A 32 10.02 24.84 1.29
N SER A 33 9.43 26.02 1.12
CA SER A 33 7.99 26.16 0.91
C SER A 33 7.49 25.78 -0.48
N TYR A 34 8.36 25.57 -1.46
CA TYR A 34 7.95 25.15 -2.80
C TYR A 34 7.32 23.73 -2.76
N PRO A 35 6.12 23.50 -3.30
CA PRO A 35 5.46 22.19 -3.21
C PRO A 35 6.11 21.10 -4.08
N TYR A 36 6.78 21.48 -5.18
CA TYR A 36 7.37 20.53 -6.13
C TYR A 36 8.90 20.52 -6.08
N ASN A 37 9.52 19.34 -6.13
CA ASN A 37 10.99 19.21 -6.18
C ASN A 37 11.60 19.98 -7.36
N ILE A 38 10.93 19.97 -8.52
CA ILE A 38 11.41 20.68 -9.71
C ILE A 38 11.50 22.19 -9.47
N GLN A 39 10.59 22.79 -8.70
CA GLN A 39 10.69 24.23 -8.36
C GLN A 39 11.95 24.52 -7.53
N ARG A 40 12.30 23.64 -6.59
CA ARG A 40 13.56 23.77 -5.82
C ARG A 40 14.78 23.67 -6.74
N LEU A 41 14.79 22.72 -7.68
CA LEU A 41 15.87 22.56 -8.66
C LEU A 41 15.99 23.76 -9.62
N ASP A 42 14.86 24.26 -10.13
CA ASP A 42 14.78 25.47 -10.96
C ASP A 42 15.33 26.69 -10.23
N VAL A 43 15.04 26.81 -8.94
CA VAL A 43 15.53 27.95 -8.15
C VAL A 43 17.01 27.80 -7.86
N ALA A 44 17.44 26.62 -7.42
CA ALA A 44 18.81 26.35 -7.06
C ALA A 44 19.79 26.63 -8.20
N ARG A 45 19.44 26.28 -9.45
CA ARG A 45 20.30 26.55 -10.62
C ARG A 45 20.56 28.04 -10.84
N TYR A 46 19.61 28.92 -10.56
CA TYR A 46 19.82 30.38 -10.67
C TYR A 46 20.79 30.88 -9.60
N PHE A 47 20.66 30.40 -8.36
CA PHE A 47 21.58 30.75 -7.27
C PHE A 47 23.00 30.22 -7.52
N LEU A 48 23.13 28.99 -8.05
CA LEU A 48 24.42 28.44 -8.43
C LEU A 48 25.11 29.29 -9.51
N LEU A 49 24.39 29.63 -10.59
CA LEU A 49 24.94 30.48 -11.65
C LEU A 49 25.29 31.88 -11.15
N PHE A 50 24.51 32.45 -10.24
CA PHE A 50 24.84 33.74 -9.64
C PHE A 50 26.15 33.67 -8.82
N CYS A 51 26.33 32.64 -7.99
CA CYS A 51 27.50 32.51 -7.11
C CYS A 51 28.78 32.07 -7.82
N PHE A 52 28.67 31.11 -8.75
CA PHE A 52 29.83 30.50 -9.38
C PHE A 52 30.08 31.04 -10.78
N GLY A 53 29.05 31.58 -11.45
CA GLY A 53 29.11 31.82 -12.88
C GLY A 53 29.30 30.50 -13.64
N GLY A 54 29.80 30.61 -14.88
CA GLY A 54 30.10 29.46 -15.71
C GLY A 54 28.87 28.91 -16.41
N ILE A 55 28.84 27.58 -16.58
CA ILE A 55 27.86 26.88 -17.40
C ILE A 55 27.05 25.96 -16.49
N TYR A 56 25.74 26.18 -16.45
CA TYR A 56 24.79 25.25 -15.87
C TYR A 56 24.21 24.39 -16.97
N SER A 57 24.13 23.09 -16.73
CA SER A 57 23.47 22.15 -17.61
C SER A 57 22.67 21.18 -16.74
N ASP A 58 21.40 20.98 -17.07
CA ASP A 58 20.67 19.80 -16.67
C ASP A 58 21.44 18.59 -17.20
N LEU A 59 21.29 17.47 -16.49
CA LEU A 59 22.06 16.30 -16.83
C LEU A 59 21.74 15.88 -18.27
N ASP A 60 20.50 16.08 -18.76
CA ASP A 60 19.94 15.46 -20.00
C ASP A 60 20.39 16.15 -21.28
N ILE A 61 21.46 16.92 -21.16
CA ILE A 61 22.07 17.69 -22.20
C ILE A 61 23.50 17.20 -22.37
N ALA A 62 23.80 16.65 -23.55
CA ALA A 62 25.19 16.44 -23.95
C ALA A 62 25.72 17.66 -24.69
N CYS A 63 27.01 17.92 -24.52
CA CYS A 63 27.79 18.89 -25.29
C CYS A 63 28.75 18.14 -26.23
N PRO A 64 28.29 17.62 -27.38
CA PRO A 64 29.12 16.82 -28.29
C PRO A 64 30.24 17.62 -28.96
N ASN A 65 30.08 18.94 -29.08
CA ASN A 65 31.02 19.81 -29.77
C ASN A 65 31.61 20.86 -28.83
N ALA A 66 32.82 21.33 -29.16
CA ALA A 66 33.49 22.38 -28.44
C ALA A 66 32.69 23.69 -28.50
N ILE A 67 32.60 24.39 -27.36
CA ILE A 67 31.80 25.62 -27.21
C ILE A 67 32.66 26.88 -27.30
N ASP A 68 33.96 26.76 -27.58
CA ASP A 68 34.89 27.88 -27.69
C ASP A 68 34.38 28.95 -28.66
N ASN A 69 33.71 28.55 -29.75
CA ASN A 69 33.12 29.49 -30.69
C ASN A 69 31.95 30.31 -30.08
N ILE A 70 31.19 29.73 -29.16
CA ILE A 70 30.14 30.47 -28.42
C ILE A 70 30.81 31.43 -27.44
N LEU A 71 31.82 30.97 -26.70
CA LEU A 71 32.50 31.79 -25.70
C LEU A 71 33.32 32.94 -26.32
N ASN A 72 34.01 32.68 -27.43
CA ASN A 72 34.82 33.65 -28.16
C ASN A 72 33.97 34.66 -28.96
N SER A 73 32.69 34.36 -29.20
CA SER A 73 31.76 35.30 -29.86
C SER A 73 31.03 36.21 -28.88
N LEU A 74 31.24 36.05 -27.57
CA LEU A 74 30.70 36.97 -26.57
C LEU A 74 31.41 38.32 -26.68
N SER A 75 30.63 39.38 -26.90
CA SER A 75 31.14 40.74 -26.72
C SER A 75 31.44 41.01 -25.24
N ALA A 76 32.29 42.00 -24.96
CA ALA A 76 32.65 42.39 -23.59
C ALA A 76 31.44 42.76 -22.71
N LEU A 77 30.29 43.09 -23.32
CA LEU A 77 29.05 43.43 -22.63
C LEU A 77 28.14 42.22 -22.37
N GLN A 78 28.37 41.09 -23.04
CA GLN A 78 27.52 39.90 -22.95
C GLN A 78 28.02 38.95 -21.87
N GLY A 79 27.33 38.99 -20.73
CA GLY A 79 27.60 38.12 -19.59
C GLY A 79 26.59 36.98 -19.42
N ILE A 80 25.55 36.89 -20.26
CA ILE A 80 24.52 35.85 -20.17
C ILE A 80 24.31 35.21 -21.54
N VAL A 81 24.23 33.89 -21.59
CA VAL A 81 23.82 33.14 -22.79
C VAL A 81 22.60 32.29 -22.45
N LEU A 82 21.50 32.51 -23.18
CA LEU A 82 20.26 31.77 -23.06
C LEU A 82 19.91 31.05 -24.35
N MET A 83 19.37 29.85 -24.21
CA MET A 83 19.05 28.98 -25.34
C MET A 83 17.57 29.12 -25.71
N GLU A 84 17.26 29.40 -26.97
CA GLU A 84 15.88 29.56 -27.41
C GLU A 84 15.17 28.22 -27.65
N THR A 85 13.88 28.14 -27.28
CA THR A 85 13.04 26.94 -27.43
C THR A 85 11.82 27.20 -28.32
N LYS A 86 11.34 26.15 -29.01
CA LYS A 86 10.10 26.19 -29.80
C LYS A 86 8.87 25.87 -28.92
N PRO A 87 7.70 26.51 -29.13
CA PRO A 87 7.40 27.49 -30.18
C PRO A 87 7.92 28.91 -29.90
N SER A 88 8.17 29.29 -28.64
CA SER A 88 8.83 30.55 -28.27
C SER A 88 9.24 30.53 -26.79
N GLY A 89 10.45 30.99 -26.47
CA GLY A 89 10.93 31.18 -25.10
C GLY A 89 12.41 30.86 -24.96
N VAL A 90 12.93 30.94 -23.73
CA VAL A 90 14.28 30.48 -23.39
C VAL A 90 14.21 29.25 -22.49
N SER A 91 15.14 28.32 -22.67
CA SER A 91 15.27 27.19 -21.77
C SER A 91 15.96 27.58 -20.48
N ASN A 92 15.58 26.91 -19.40
CA ASN A 92 16.27 26.98 -18.11
C ASN A 92 17.09 25.72 -17.83
N ASP A 93 17.19 24.78 -18.78
CA ASP A 93 17.97 23.55 -18.66
C ASP A 93 19.45 23.72 -19.02
N LEU A 94 19.82 24.75 -19.77
CA LEU A 94 21.21 25.09 -20.13
C LEU A 94 21.36 26.59 -20.18
N MET A 95 22.28 27.13 -19.39
CA MET A 95 22.50 28.56 -19.26
C MET A 95 23.98 28.84 -19.01
N ILE A 96 24.48 29.94 -19.54
CA ILE A 96 25.82 30.44 -19.25
C ILE A 96 25.69 31.82 -18.61
N ALA A 97 26.40 32.05 -17.51
CA ALA A 97 26.38 33.34 -16.84
C ALA A 97 27.76 33.73 -16.30
N ALA A 98 28.09 35.01 -16.40
CA ALA A 98 29.15 35.59 -15.60
C ALA A 98 28.75 35.56 -14.12
N LYS A 99 29.73 35.30 -13.26
CA LYS A 99 29.54 35.32 -11.81
C LYS A 99 29.01 36.69 -11.37
N HIS A 100 28.00 36.69 -10.50
CA HIS A 100 27.29 37.87 -9.99
C HIS A 100 26.68 38.78 -11.06
N HIS A 101 26.33 38.24 -12.24
CA HIS A 101 25.73 39.06 -13.29
C HIS A 101 24.36 39.64 -12.85
N PRO A 102 24.08 40.95 -13.07
CA PRO A 102 22.85 41.61 -12.59
C PRO A 102 21.54 40.98 -13.11
N PHE A 103 21.59 40.33 -14.27
CA PHE A 103 20.45 39.55 -14.77
C PHE A 103 20.09 38.37 -13.84
N MET A 104 21.07 37.62 -13.34
CA MET A 104 20.82 36.48 -12.44
C MET A 104 20.31 36.95 -11.09
N GLU A 105 20.80 38.09 -10.60
CA GLU A 105 20.27 38.77 -9.42
C GLU A 105 18.79 39.16 -9.62
N TYR A 106 18.46 39.79 -10.76
CA TYR A 106 17.08 40.14 -11.13
C TYR A 106 16.15 38.92 -11.22
N VAL A 107 16.67 37.80 -11.73
CA VAL A 107 15.96 36.51 -11.75
C VAL A 107 15.75 35.99 -10.32
N ILE A 108 16.75 36.04 -9.44
CA ILE A 108 16.65 35.54 -8.06
C ILE A 108 15.64 36.36 -7.25
N PHE A 109 15.76 37.69 -7.22
CA PHE A 109 14.82 38.53 -6.47
C PHE A 109 13.39 38.44 -6.99
N GLY A 110 13.22 38.19 -8.29
CA GLY A 110 11.91 37.96 -8.89
C GLY A 110 11.16 36.74 -8.35
N LEU A 111 11.88 35.73 -7.83
CA LEU A 111 11.27 34.48 -7.36
C LEU A 111 10.35 34.71 -6.16
N LEU A 112 10.70 35.67 -5.28
CA LEU A 112 9.89 36.05 -4.13
C LEU A 112 8.48 36.50 -4.55
N LEU A 113 8.39 37.20 -5.69
CA LEU A 113 7.15 37.75 -6.23
C LEU A 113 6.42 36.77 -7.16
N ALA A 114 7.12 35.77 -7.67
CA ALA A 114 6.60 34.80 -8.64
C ALA A 114 5.85 33.63 -7.98
N LYS A 115 5.97 33.45 -6.66
CA LYS A 115 5.35 32.33 -5.93
C LYS A 115 3.82 32.36 -6.01
N LYS A 116 3.25 31.50 -6.86
CA LYS A 116 1.81 31.31 -7.03
C LYS A 116 1.50 29.83 -7.25
N ASN A 117 0.36 29.37 -6.76
CA ASN A 117 -0.11 28.01 -7.01
C ASN A 117 -1.22 28.05 -8.06
N TYR A 118 -1.00 27.33 -9.16
CA TYR A 118 -1.98 27.13 -10.23
C TYR A 118 -2.60 25.73 -10.10
N ILE A 119 -3.82 25.58 -10.62
CA ILE A 119 -4.60 24.33 -10.55
C ILE A 119 -3.82 23.15 -11.16
N ILE A 120 -3.08 23.40 -12.24
CA ILE A 120 -2.29 22.38 -12.93
C ILE A 120 -0.83 22.48 -12.44
N PRO A 121 -0.26 21.41 -11.84
CA PRO A 121 1.12 21.40 -11.33
C PRO A 121 2.17 21.86 -12.33
N TYR A 122 2.02 21.45 -13.60
CA TYR A 122 2.89 21.86 -14.70
C TYR A 122 2.97 23.40 -14.85
N PHE A 123 1.81 24.08 -14.83
CA PHE A 123 1.78 25.55 -14.93
C PHE A 123 2.34 26.22 -13.68
N THR A 124 2.16 25.61 -12.50
CA THR A 124 2.81 26.09 -11.27
C THR A 124 4.32 26.11 -11.45
N VAL A 125 4.95 25.01 -11.86
CA VAL A 125 6.40 24.96 -12.07
C VAL A 125 6.84 25.98 -13.13
N MET A 126 6.28 25.89 -14.33
CA MET A 126 6.74 26.65 -15.50
C MET A 126 6.61 28.16 -15.31
N LEU A 127 5.53 28.63 -14.68
CA LEU A 127 5.24 30.06 -14.53
C LEU A 127 5.93 30.71 -13.32
N THR A 128 6.32 29.94 -12.31
CA THR A 128 6.91 30.50 -11.08
C THR A 128 8.42 30.39 -11.01
N THR A 129 8.99 29.31 -11.53
CA THR A 129 10.44 29.00 -11.39
C THR A 129 11.05 28.51 -12.70
N GLY A 130 10.27 27.85 -13.57
CA GLY A 130 10.76 27.22 -14.79
C GLY A 130 11.02 28.16 -15.97
N SER A 131 11.06 27.58 -17.18
CA SER A 131 11.43 28.30 -18.40
C SER A 131 10.51 29.46 -18.79
N ILE A 132 9.19 29.40 -18.50
CA ILE A 132 8.29 30.54 -18.79
C ILE A 132 8.59 31.72 -17.85
N TYR A 133 8.89 31.43 -16.58
CA TYR A 133 9.36 32.45 -15.63
C TYR A 133 10.64 33.13 -16.12
N LEU A 134 11.66 32.33 -16.50
CA LEU A 134 12.92 32.84 -17.02
C LEU A 134 12.75 33.64 -18.31
N THR A 135 11.89 33.16 -19.22
CA THR A 135 11.54 33.86 -20.47
C THR A 135 10.98 35.25 -20.20
N ARG A 136 10.03 35.37 -19.26
CA ARG A 136 9.48 36.68 -18.87
C ARG A 136 10.55 37.60 -18.29
N LYS A 137 11.46 37.04 -17.47
CA LYS A 137 12.58 37.82 -16.90
C LYS A 137 13.53 38.31 -17.98
N ALA A 138 13.91 37.47 -18.95
CA ALA A 138 14.74 37.86 -20.08
C ALA A 138 14.07 38.96 -20.94
N GLN A 139 12.77 38.83 -21.21
CA GLN A 139 12.02 39.81 -22.01
C GLN A 139 11.86 41.18 -21.32
N LEU A 140 11.70 41.18 -20.00
CA LEU A 140 11.50 42.39 -19.18
C LEU A 140 12.82 43.00 -18.67
N TYR A 141 13.96 42.36 -18.91
CA TYR A 141 15.24 42.89 -18.46
C TYR A 141 15.66 44.09 -19.31
N ASN A 142 15.94 45.22 -18.65
CA ASN A 142 16.20 46.50 -19.33
C ASN A 142 17.48 46.48 -20.19
N ARG A 143 18.47 45.65 -19.84
CA ARG A 143 19.77 45.60 -20.53
C ARG A 143 19.86 44.38 -21.45
N LYS A 144 18.97 44.29 -22.44
CA LYS A 144 18.89 43.13 -23.37
C LYS A 144 20.19 42.86 -24.13
N SER A 145 21.00 43.89 -24.38
CA SER A 145 22.33 43.75 -25.01
C SER A 145 23.32 42.88 -24.22
N GLN A 146 23.06 42.64 -22.92
CA GLN A 146 23.89 41.76 -22.09
C GLN A 146 23.55 40.27 -22.24
N ILE A 147 22.45 39.95 -22.93
CA ILE A 147 21.96 38.58 -23.12
C ILE A 147 22.19 38.18 -24.58
N LEU A 148 23.01 37.16 -24.80
CA LEU A 148 23.12 36.48 -26.07
C LEU A 148 22.07 35.36 -26.14
N HIS A 149 21.22 35.41 -27.16
CA HIS A 149 20.26 34.35 -27.46
C HIS A 149 20.83 33.40 -28.51
N ILE A 150 20.90 32.11 -28.19
CA ILE A 150 21.31 31.06 -29.13
C ILE A 150 20.04 30.41 -29.70
N ASN A 151 19.86 30.53 -31.01
CA ASN A 151 18.71 29.96 -31.70
C ASN A 151 18.64 28.43 -31.53
N ASN A 152 17.42 27.92 -31.42
CA ASN A 152 17.10 26.49 -31.32
C ASN A 152 17.78 25.61 -32.41
N SER A 153 18.04 26.13 -33.62
CA SER A 153 18.76 25.36 -34.66
C SER A 153 20.22 25.04 -34.29
N LEU A 154 20.87 25.92 -33.53
CA LEU A 154 22.23 25.74 -33.00
C LEU A 154 22.21 24.96 -31.69
N TYR A 155 21.22 25.23 -30.84
CA TYR A 155 21.01 24.60 -29.54
C TYR A 155 20.57 23.13 -29.62
N GLY A 156 19.74 22.73 -30.59
CA GLY A 156 19.20 21.36 -30.66
C GLY A 156 20.02 20.34 -31.46
N ASN A 157 20.95 20.79 -32.32
CA ASN A 157 21.63 19.91 -33.27
C ASN A 157 23.14 20.18 -33.47
N LYS A 158 23.65 21.39 -33.15
CA LYS A 158 25.06 21.75 -33.44
C LYS A 158 25.96 21.72 -32.22
N TYR A 159 25.59 22.30 -31.09
CA TYR A 159 26.46 22.35 -29.91
C TYR A 159 25.97 21.49 -28.75
N PHE A 160 24.65 21.35 -28.61
CA PHE A 160 24.02 20.62 -27.52
C PHE A 160 22.99 19.62 -28.05
N LYS A 161 22.78 18.53 -27.33
CA LYS A 161 21.83 17.47 -27.69
C LYS A 161 21.01 17.06 -26.48
N HIS A 162 19.69 17.21 -26.61
CA HIS A 162 18.68 16.83 -25.63
C HIS A 162 18.38 15.34 -25.65
N PHE A 163 18.40 14.70 -24.49
CA PHE A 163 17.94 13.33 -24.28
C PHE A 163 16.57 13.36 -23.59
N ARG A 164 15.48 13.34 -24.37
CA ARG A 164 14.13 13.25 -23.79
C ARG A 164 13.97 11.95 -23.00
N GLY A 165 13.79 12.08 -21.68
CA GLY A 165 13.29 11.02 -20.81
C GLY A 165 14.29 9.88 -20.61
N GLY A 166 15.28 10.11 -19.76
CA GLY A 166 16.18 9.08 -19.29
C GLY A 166 17.43 9.72 -18.70
N ASN A 167 17.74 9.32 -17.48
CA ASN A 167 18.89 9.78 -16.73
C ASN A 167 20.16 9.90 -17.62
N PRO A 168 20.91 10.99 -17.53
CA PRO A 168 21.91 11.33 -18.53
C PRO A 168 23.29 10.95 -18.03
N GLY A 169 23.91 10.08 -18.80
CA GLY A 169 25.13 9.41 -18.40
C GLY A 169 25.11 7.92 -18.68
N PHE A 170 23.99 7.35 -19.13
CA PHE A 170 23.89 5.90 -19.19
C PHE A 170 23.11 5.32 -20.37
N PHE A 171 23.03 5.96 -21.54
CA PHE A 171 22.50 5.27 -22.74
C PHE A 171 23.30 5.57 -24.01
N ARG A 172 24.61 5.29 -23.99
CA ARG A 172 25.32 4.93 -25.23
C ARG A 172 25.15 3.43 -25.45
N SER A 173 24.20 3.03 -26.29
CA SER A 173 23.94 1.63 -26.67
C SER A 173 25.17 0.84 -27.16
N HIS A 174 26.28 1.51 -27.44
CA HIS A 174 27.55 0.89 -27.81
C HIS A 174 28.50 0.63 -26.62
N GLU A 175 28.43 1.40 -25.52
CA GLU A 175 29.27 1.19 -24.32
C GLU A 175 28.71 0.07 -23.43
N TRP A 176 27.39 -0.14 -23.44
CA TRP A 176 26.70 -1.23 -22.73
C TRP A 176 26.91 -2.63 -23.32
N LYS A 177 27.62 -2.75 -24.45
CA LYS A 177 27.73 -4.05 -25.13
C LYS A 177 28.82 -4.93 -24.54
N ASN A 178 29.83 -4.36 -23.87
CA ASN A 178 31.04 -5.05 -23.43
C ASN A 178 31.27 -4.92 -21.92
N PHE A 179 30.45 -5.62 -21.13
CA PHE A 179 30.73 -5.80 -19.70
C PHE A 179 31.74 -6.92 -19.49
N SER A 180 32.61 -6.76 -18.49
CA SER A 180 33.47 -7.85 -18.08
C SER A 180 32.61 -9.03 -17.63
N THR A 181 33.03 -10.25 -17.98
CA THR A 181 32.31 -11.47 -17.62
C THR A 181 33.12 -12.33 -16.66
N TYR A 182 32.45 -13.11 -15.82
CA TYR A 182 33.05 -14.14 -14.97
C TYR A 182 32.22 -15.41 -15.11
N LYS A 183 32.86 -16.50 -15.58
CA LYS A 183 32.18 -17.76 -15.95
C LYS A 183 30.92 -17.55 -16.80
N GLY A 184 30.98 -16.64 -17.78
CA GLY A 184 29.87 -16.34 -18.69
C GLY A 184 28.77 -15.42 -18.12
N ILE A 185 28.82 -15.05 -16.84
CA ILE A 185 27.93 -14.06 -16.22
C ILE A 185 28.52 -12.66 -16.40
N SER A 186 27.73 -11.69 -16.87
CA SER A 186 28.15 -10.29 -16.93
C SER A 186 28.31 -9.71 -15.52
N MET A 187 29.40 -8.98 -15.24
CA MET A 187 29.65 -8.35 -13.93
C MET A 187 28.85 -7.07 -13.78
N ILE A 188 27.53 -7.24 -13.71
CA ILE A 188 26.54 -6.17 -13.61
C ILE A 188 25.54 -6.55 -12.54
N VAL A 189 25.13 -5.57 -11.73
CA VAL A 189 23.95 -5.69 -10.85
C VAL A 189 22.88 -4.69 -11.27
N HIS A 190 21.65 -5.17 -11.40
CA HIS A 190 20.45 -4.41 -11.72
C HIS A 190 19.61 -4.28 -10.44
N GLN A 191 19.26 -3.06 -10.06
CA GLN A 191 18.20 -2.80 -9.07
C GLN A 191 17.18 -1.83 -9.65
N THR A 192 15.92 -1.97 -9.21
CA THR A 192 14.81 -1.17 -9.74
C THR A 192 14.10 -0.41 -8.62
N TRP A 193 13.54 0.74 -8.96
CA TRP A 193 12.57 1.43 -8.11
C TRP A 193 11.60 2.26 -8.95
N LYS A 194 10.54 2.77 -8.33
CA LYS A 194 9.55 3.60 -9.02
C LYS A 194 10.15 4.90 -9.59
N TYR A 195 11.17 5.44 -8.91
CA TYR A 195 11.76 6.75 -9.20
C TYR A 195 13.28 6.68 -9.16
N GLY A 196 13.94 7.72 -9.70
CA GLY A 196 15.40 7.85 -9.73
C GLY A 196 16.11 7.90 -8.37
N ASN A 197 15.38 8.06 -7.26
CA ASN A 197 15.91 8.09 -5.89
C ASN A 197 15.54 6.83 -5.10
N VAL A 198 16.55 6.17 -4.53
CA VAL A 198 16.35 5.02 -3.64
C VAL A 198 15.88 5.49 -2.26
N PRO A 199 14.83 4.88 -1.67
CA PRO A 199 14.39 5.19 -0.31
C PRO A 199 15.50 4.97 0.72
N GLU A 200 15.60 5.88 1.70
CA GLU A 200 16.64 5.86 2.73
C GLU A 200 16.78 4.51 3.45
N VAL A 201 15.64 3.84 3.70
CA VAL A 201 15.57 2.52 4.35
C VAL A 201 16.38 1.45 3.62
N TRP A 202 16.59 1.60 2.31
CA TRP A 202 17.29 0.63 1.47
C TRP A 202 18.63 1.16 0.93
N LEU A 203 19.01 2.41 1.21
CA LEU A 203 20.33 2.94 0.82
C LEU A 203 21.48 2.08 1.39
N LYS A 204 21.32 1.55 2.62
CA LYS A 204 22.31 0.66 3.22
C LYS A 204 22.44 -0.66 2.44
N ALA A 205 21.32 -1.27 2.04
CA ALA A 205 21.34 -2.47 1.20
C ALA A 205 21.90 -2.18 -0.19
N GLN A 206 21.48 -1.09 -0.83
CA GLN A 206 21.99 -0.63 -2.11
C GLN A 206 23.51 -0.44 -2.09
N LYS A 207 24.03 0.19 -1.03
CA LYS A 207 25.48 0.40 -0.85
C LYS A 207 26.24 -0.92 -0.88
N THR A 208 25.72 -1.96 -0.24
CA THR A 208 26.39 -3.28 -0.26
C THR A 208 26.53 -3.86 -1.68
N TRP A 209 25.61 -3.58 -2.58
CA TRP A 209 25.68 -3.99 -3.98
C TRP A 209 26.63 -3.13 -4.81
N ARG A 210 26.66 -1.82 -4.56
CA ARG A 210 27.61 -0.90 -5.21
C ARG A 210 29.06 -1.19 -4.88
N GLU A 211 29.32 -1.75 -3.70
CA GLU A 211 30.66 -2.06 -3.22
C GLU A 211 31.10 -3.52 -3.50
N GLN A 212 30.25 -4.34 -4.14
CA GLN A 212 30.60 -5.73 -4.42
C GLN A 212 31.66 -5.90 -5.50
N LYS A 213 32.43 -6.98 -5.37
CA LYS A 213 33.45 -7.44 -6.32
C LYS A 213 33.35 -8.95 -6.55
N CYS A 214 33.89 -9.42 -7.66
CA CYS A 214 34.09 -10.85 -7.92
C CYS A 214 35.53 -11.09 -8.41
N GLY A 215 36.31 -11.84 -7.64
CA GLY A 215 37.77 -11.88 -7.77
C GLY A 215 38.38 -10.47 -7.79
N LYS A 216 39.17 -10.17 -8.84
CA LYS A 216 39.77 -8.85 -9.06
C LYS A 216 38.89 -7.90 -9.91
N LYS A 217 37.66 -8.30 -10.26
CA LYS A 217 36.76 -7.54 -11.14
C LYS A 217 35.75 -6.75 -10.33
N ASP A 218 35.59 -5.48 -10.68
CA ASP A 218 34.52 -4.65 -10.14
C ASP A 218 33.18 -5.01 -10.80
N ILE A 219 32.10 -5.00 -10.01
CA ILE A 219 30.74 -5.23 -10.51
C ILE A 219 30.11 -3.88 -10.82
N THR A 220 29.62 -3.70 -12.05
CA THR A 220 28.98 -2.47 -12.47
C THR A 220 27.57 -2.38 -11.89
N TYR A 221 27.26 -1.29 -11.19
CA TYR A 221 25.95 -1.08 -10.56
C TYR A 221 25.01 -0.26 -11.45
N LEU A 222 23.85 -0.83 -11.78
CA LEU A 222 22.81 -0.20 -12.61
C LEU A 222 21.51 -0.05 -11.86
N PHE A 223 20.99 1.17 -11.89
CA PHE A 223 19.70 1.50 -11.29
C PHE A 223 18.69 1.90 -12.36
N TRP A 224 17.48 1.38 -12.24
CA TRP A 224 16.43 1.55 -13.22
C TRP A 224 15.17 2.07 -12.56
N ASP A 225 14.65 3.18 -13.06
CA ASP A 225 13.31 3.64 -12.69
C ASP A 225 12.22 3.08 -13.64
N ASP A 226 10.95 3.22 -13.26
CA ASP A 226 9.82 2.72 -14.07
C ASP A 226 9.80 3.28 -15.50
N LEU A 227 10.25 4.54 -15.69
CA LEU A 227 10.32 5.17 -17.02
C LEU A 227 11.44 4.55 -17.85
N MET A 228 12.62 4.32 -17.25
CA MET A 228 13.75 3.65 -17.87
C MET A 228 13.41 2.21 -18.24
N LEU A 229 12.70 1.48 -17.38
CA LEU A 229 12.26 0.10 -17.66
C LEU A 229 11.30 0.07 -18.85
N ARG A 230 10.27 0.93 -18.85
CA ARG A 230 9.33 1.00 -19.97
C ARG A 230 10.02 1.41 -21.28
N LYS A 231 10.92 2.40 -21.23
CA LYS A 231 11.71 2.84 -22.39
C LYS A 231 12.61 1.72 -22.91
N PHE A 232 13.29 0.99 -22.04
CA PHE A 232 14.11 -0.15 -22.41
C PHE A 232 13.30 -1.24 -23.13
N ILE A 233 12.11 -1.57 -22.62
CA ILE A 233 11.19 -2.51 -23.29
C ILE A 233 10.75 -1.98 -24.65
N ASN A 234 10.29 -0.72 -24.71
CA ASN A 234 9.85 -0.10 -25.96
C ASN A 234 10.95 -0.09 -27.04
N ASP A 235 12.16 0.31 -26.67
CA ASP A 235 13.24 0.52 -27.63
C ASP A 235 13.92 -0.80 -28.03
N THR A 236 13.96 -1.79 -27.13
CA THR A 236 14.71 -3.05 -27.33
C THR A 236 13.81 -4.22 -27.72
N PHE A 237 12.58 -4.23 -27.22
CA PHE A 237 11.58 -5.29 -27.43
C PHE A 237 10.22 -4.68 -27.81
N PRO A 238 10.15 -3.89 -28.90
CA PRO A 238 8.94 -3.15 -29.27
C PRO A 238 7.72 -4.06 -29.43
N TRP A 239 7.92 -5.31 -29.86
CA TRP A 239 6.85 -6.30 -29.98
C TRP A 239 6.13 -6.62 -28.64
N PHE A 240 6.73 -6.33 -27.49
CA PHE A 240 6.19 -6.63 -26.18
C PHE A 240 5.57 -5.41 -25.47
N ILE A 241 5.74 -4.18 -25.98
CA ILE A 241 5.34 -2.95 -25.27
C ILE A 241 3.83 -2.89 -24.97
N GLU A 242 2.99 -3.33 -25.91
CA GLU A 242 1.54 -3.36 -25.69
C GLU A 242 1.16 -4.32 -24.56
N THR A 243 1.81 -5.50 -24.51
CA THR A 243 1.61 -6.46 -23.41
C THR A 243 2.10 -5.85 -22.10
N TYR A 244 3.28 -5.22 -22.10
CA TYR A 244 3.87 -4.57 -20.95
C TYR A 244 2.96 -3.48 -20.35
N ASP A 245 2.44 -2.57 -21.17
CA ASP A 245 1.58 -1.47 -20.72
C ASP A 245 0.19 -1.96 -20.25
N SER A 246 -0.27 -3.08 -20.80
CA SER A 246 -1.58 -3.66 -20.48
C SER A 246 -1.66 -4.41 -19.14
N TYR A 247 -0.55 -4.61 -18.43
CA TYR A 247 -0.59 -5.25 -17.11
C TYR A 247 -1.31 -4.34 -16.09
N PRO A 248 -2.30 -4.85 -15.34
CA PRO A 248 -3.09 -4.03 -14.41
C PRO A 248 -2.30 -3.52 -13.20
N PHE A 249 -1.24 -4.23 -12.79
CA PHE A 249 -0.45 -3.88 -11.62
C PHE A 249 0.98 -3.50 -12.01
N ASN A 250 1.49 -2.39 -11.45
CA ASN A 250 2.87 -1.94 -11.73
C ASN A 250 3.93 -2.98 -11.37
N ILE A 251 3.69 -3.75 -10.30
CA ILE A 251 4.61 -4.82 -9.90
C ILE A 251 4.75 -5.91 -10.99
N GLN A 252 3.71 -6.18 -11.78
CA GLN A 252 3.84 -7.10 -12.93
C GLN A 252 4.80 -6.56 -13.98
N ARG A 253 4.78 -5.25 -14.23
CA ARG A 253 5.73 -4.59 -15.15
C ARG A 253 7.16 -4.68 -14.64
N VAL A 254 7.38 -4.51 -13.34
CA VAL A 254 8.71 -4.65 -12.71
C VAL A 254 9.18 -6.12 -12.73
N ASP A 255 8.28 -7.07 -12.42
CA ASP A 255 8.53 -8.51 -12.52
C ASP A 255 8.91 -8.96 -13.93
N VAL A 256 8.28 -8.39 -14.95
CA VAL A 256 8.63 -8.69 -16.33
C VAL A 256 9.96 -8.04 -16.72
N ALA A 257 10.15 -6.76 -16.36
CA ALA A 257 11.34 -6.02 -16.78
C ALA A 257 12.64 -6.67 -16.25
N ARG A 258 12.64 -7.24 -15.03
CA ARG A 258 13.80 -7.96 -14.50
C ARG A 258 14.20 -9.18 -15.34
N TYR A 259 13.27 -9.89 -15.96
CA TYR A 259 13.58 -11.00 -16.88
C TYR A 259 14.22 -10.49 -18.18
N PHE A 260 13.70 -9.40 -18.75
CA PHE A 260 14.25 -8.80 -19.96
C PHE A 260 15.64 -8.18 -19.73
N LEU A 261 15.87 -7.55 -18.58
CA LEU A 261 17.18 -7.03 -18.19
C LEU A 261 18.21 -8.18 -18.13
N LEU A 262 17.88 -9.27 -17.44
CA LEU A 262 18.75 -10.43 -17.34
C LEU A 262 18.96 -11.16 -18.67
N PHE A 263 17.95 -11.21 -19.54
CA PHE A 263 18.14 -11.77 -20.89
C PHE A 263 19.07 -10.92 -21.75
N TYR A 264 18.87 -9.60 -21.76
CA TYR A 264 19.62 -8.69 -22.63
C TYR A 264 21.05 -8.41 -22.15
N PHE A 265 21.22 -8.13 -20.85
CA PHE A 265 22.52 -7.78 -20.26
C PHE A 265 23.22 -8.97 -19.60
N GLY A 266 22.48 -9.97 -19.14
CA GLY A 266 22.99 -10.95 -18.17
C GLY A 266 23.18 -10.30 -16.80
N GLY A 267 23.99 -10.94 -15.95
CA GLY A 267 24.38 -10.41 -14.65
C GLY A 267 23.40 -10.76 -13.54
N ILE A 268 23.27 -9.86 -12.58
CA ILE A 268 22.58 -10.07 -11.30
C ILE A 268 21.43 -9.09 -11.21
N TYR A 269 20.22 -9.56 -10.91
CA TYR A 269 19.11 -8.70 -10.53
C TYR A 269 18.86 -8.85 -9.04
N SER A 270 18.67 -7.75 -8.31
CA SER A 270 18.27 -7.78 -6.89
C SER A 270 17.21 -6.71 -6.58
N ASP A 271 16.21 -7.07 -5.80
CA ASP A 271 15.32 -6.09 -5.17
C ASP A 271 16.11 -5.22 -4.17
N LEU A 272 15.62 -4.00 -3.92
CA LEU A 272 16.31 -2.99 -3.10
C LEU A 272 16.39 -3.35 -1.62
N ASP A 273 15.46 -4.16 -1.13
CA ASP A 273 15.39 -4.65 0.23
C ASP A 273 16.33 -5.83 0.51
N ILE A 274 17.14 -6.26 -0.46
CA ILE A 274 18.13 -7.33 -0.27
C ILE A 274 19.52 -6.71 -0.15
N ALA A 275 20.18 -6.91 0.98
CA ALA A 275 21.58 -6.55 1.17
C ALA A 275 22.50 -7.74 0.85
N CYS A 276 23.59 -7.48 0.13
CA CYS A 276 24.62 -8.47 -0.19
C CYS A 276 25.72 -8.50 0.87
N ARG A 277 26.07 -9.69 1.37
CA ARG A 277 27.23 -9.83 2.28
C ARG A 277 28.54 -9.80 1.47
N PRO A 278 29.65 -9.36 2.07
CA PRO A 278 30.96 -9.37 1.41
C PRO A 278 31.30 -10.74 0.80
N ASN A 279 31.81 -10.75 -0.43
CA ASN A 279 32.26 -11.93 -1.18
C ASN A 279 31.16 -12.98 -1.47
N ALA A 280 29.88 -12.65 -1.24
CA ALA A 280 28.79 -13.59 -1.50
C ALA A 280 28.69 -13.96 -2.98
N ILE A 281 28.76 -12.95 -3.86
CA ILE A 281 28.72 -13.14 -5.31
C ILE A 281 29.92 -13.97 -5.78
N ASP A 282 31.11 -13.66 -5.30
CA ASP A 282 32.31 -14.41 -5.64
C ASP A 282 32.18 -15.90 -5.28
N LYS A 283 31.69 -16.21 -4.07
CA LYS A 283 31.44 -17.59 -3.64
C LYS A 283 30.39 -18.30 -4.49
N ILE A 284 29.28 -17.64 -4.81
CA ILE A 284 28.22 -18.20 -5.64
C ILE A 284 28.73 -18.49 -7.05
N LEU A 285 29.39 -17.53 -7.68
CA LEU A 285 29.91 -17.71 -9.04
C LEU A 285 31.03 -18.75 -9.09
N ASN A 286 31.89 -18.82 -8.07
CA ASN A 286 32.92 -19.86 -7.97
C ASN A 286 32.33 -21.27 -7.83
N SER A 287 31.13 -21.41 -7.26
CA SER A 287 30.43 -22.69 -7.18
C SER A 287 29.78 -23.17 -8.48
N LEU A 288 29.69 -22.30 -9.51
CA LEU A 288 29.10 -22.68 -10.80
C LEU A 288 29.96 -23.70 -11.54
N SER A 289 29.31 -24.75 -12.05
CA SER A 289 29.89 -25.64 -13.05
C SER A 289 29.89 -24.98 -14.43
N ALA A 290 30.69 -25.51 -15.37
CA ALA A 290 30.81 -24.95 -16.72
C ALA A 290 29.49 -24.92 -17.51
N SER A 291 28.53 -25.79 -17.16
CA SER A 291 27.22 -25.87 -17.82
C SER A 291 26.15 -25.00 -17.17
N GLN A 292 26.42 -24.39 -16.01
CA GLN A 292 25.46 -23.57 -15.27
C GLN A 292 25.60 -22.09 -15.64
N GLY A 293 24.49 -21.51 -16.10
CA GLY A 293 24.38 -20.11 -16.46
C GLY A 293 23.25 -19.37 -15.76
N ILE A 294 22.47 -20.04 -14.91
CA ILE A 294 21.37 -19.43 -14.16
C ILE A 294 21.54 -19.74 -12.68
N VAL A 295 21.32 -18.75 -11.81
CA VAL A 295 21.21 -18.94 -10.36
C VAL A 295 19.88 -18.39 -9.89
N LEU A 296 19.10 -19.23 -9.21
CA LEU A 296 17.82 -18.87 -8.61
C LEU A 296 17.86 -19.11 -7.10
N MET A 297 17.17 -18.26 -6.35
CA MET A 297 17.11 -18.35 -4.89
C MET A 297 15.86 -19.12 -4.48
N GLU A 298 15.99 -20.16 -3.67
CA GLU A 298 14.84 -20.91 -3.16
C GLU A 298 14.11 -20.10 -2.07
N THR A 299 12.78 -20.12 -2.09
CA THR A 299 11.92 -19.38 -1.15
C THR A 299 10.87 -20.26 -0.48
N LYS A 300 10.38 -19.82 0.69
CA LYS A 300 9.30 -20.49 1.45
C LYS A 300 7.92 -20.02 0.97
N PRO A 301 6.86 -20.88 0.97
CA PRO A 301 6.85 -22.29 1.38
C PRO A 301 7.35 -23.27 0.31
N SER A 302 7.52 -22.87 -0.96
CA SER A 302 8.18 -23.66 -2.01
C SER A 302 8.40 -22.83 -3.27
N GLY A 303 9.45 -23.14 -4.03
CA GLY A 303 9.73 -22.54 -5.33
C GLY A 303 10.96 -21.65 -5.32
N VAL A 304 11.13 -20.87 -6.39
CA VAL A 304 12.21 -19.89 -6.53
C VAL A 304 11.66 -18.48 -6.48
N SER A 305 12.41 -17.59 -5.86
CA SER A 305 12.08 -16.17 -5.84
C SER A 305 12.53 -15.48 -7.12
N ASN A 306 11.81 -14.43 -7.50
CA ASN A 306 12.21 -13.53 -8.58
C ASN A 306 12.79 -12.21 -8.03
N ASP A 307 12.99 -12.09 -6.71
CA ASP A 307 13.59 -10.92 -6.05
C ASP A 307 15.12 -10.86 -6.18
N LEU A 308 15.80 -11.99 -6.34
CA LEU A 308 17.22 -12.09 -6.65
C LEU A 308 17.48 -13.23 -7.64
N MET A 309 18.12 -12.91 -8.76
CA MET A 309 18.42 -13.86 -9.83
C MET A 309 19.76 -13.53 -10.48
N ILE A 310 20.48 -14.55 -10.95
CA ILE A 310 21.71 -14.37 -11.73
C ILE A 310 21.54 -15.11 -13.05
N ALA A 311 21.93 -14.50 -14.16
CA ALA A 311 21.83 -15.12 -15.47
C ALA A 311 23.01 -14.76 -16.38
N ALA A 312 23.45 -15.73 -17.17
CA ALA A 312 24.27 -15.49 -18.33
C ALA A 312 23.43 -14.71 -19.36
N LYS A 313 24.10 -13.81 -20.09
CA LYS A 313 23.47 -13.04 -21.15
C LYS A 313 22.88 -13.99 -22.20
N GLN A 314 21.65 -13.72 -22.65
CA GLN A 314 20.91 -14.50 -23.65
C GLN A 314 20.76 -15.99 -23.29
N HIS A 315 20.78 -16.34 -22.00
CA HIS A 315 20.63 -17.73 -21.60
C HIS A 315 19.25 -18.29 -22.05
N PRO A 316 19.18 -19.50 -22.65
CA PRO A 316 17.94 -20.03 -23.21
C PRO A 316 16.81 -20.21 -22.18
N PHE A 317 17.15 -20.35 -20.90
CA PHE A 317 16.16 -20.32 -19.81
C PHE A 317 15.42 -18.97 -19.72
N MET A 318 16.13 -17.84 -19.81
CA MET A 318 15.49 -16.52 -19.72
C MET A 318 14.63 -16.23 -20.95
N GLU A 319 15.04 -16.69 -22.14
CA GLU A 319 14.20 -16.68 -23.34
C GLU A 319 12.91 -17.51 -23.15
N TYR A 320 13.03 -18.70 -22.55
CA TYR A 320 11.89 -19.56 -22.22
C TYR A 320 10.94 -18.93 -21.19
N VAL A 321 11.49 -18.14 -20.25
CA VAL A 321 10.71 -17.33 -19.31
C VAL A 321 10.02 -16.18 -20.03
N ILE A 322 10.69 -15.44 -20.91
CA ILE A 322 10.10 -14.29 -21.62
C ILE A 322 8.99 -14.73 -22.58
N SER A 323 9.24 -15.76 -23.39
CA SER A 323 8.26 -16.29 -24.36
C SER A 323 6.96 -16.79 -23.72
N GLY A 324 6.99 -17.15 -22.43
CA GLY A 324 5.80 -17.57 -21.70
C GLY A 324 4.92 -16.45 -21.14
N LEU A 325 5.35 -15.19 -21.18
CA LEU A 325 4.67 -14.10 -20.47
C LEU A 325 3.34 -13.73 -21.12
N VAL A 326 3.31 -13.66 -22.45
CA VAL A 326 2.08 -13.38 -23.22
C VAL A 326 1.00 -14.44 -22.95
N PRO A 327 1.25 -15.77 -23.11
CA PRO A 327 0.22 -16.78 -22.84
C PRO A 327 -0.11 -16.94 -21.35
N ALA A 328 0.78 -16.54 -20.44
CA ALA A 328 0.51 -16.57 -19.01
C ALA A 328 -0.38 -15.41 -18.53
N LYS A 329 -0.48 -14.31 -19.29
CA LYS A 329 -1.26 -13.12 -18.91
C LYS A 329 -2.74 -13.48 -18.73
N LYS A 330 -3.18 -13.47 -17.47
CA LYS A 330 -4.57 -13.71 -17.07
C LYS A 330 -4.93 -12.83 -15.87
N ASN A 331 -6.18 -12.38 -15.81
CA ASN A 331 -6.70 -11.66 -14.65
C ASN A 331 -7.48 -12.65 -13.78
N TYR A 332 -6.99 -12.87 -12.57
CA TYR A 332 -7.68 -13.66 -11.55
C TYR A 332 -8.45 -12.71 -10.63
N ILE A 333 -9.51 -13.23 -10.01
CA ILE A 333 -10.38 -12.47 -9.09
C ILE A 333 -9.55 -11.87 -7.94
N ILE A 334 -8.50 -12.57 -7.52
CA ILE A 334 -7.59 -12.13 -6.45
C ILE A 334 -6.34 -11.49 -7.08
N PRO A 335 -6.05 -10.19 -6.80
CA PRO A 335 -4.88 -9.50 -7.32
C PRO A 335 -3.56 -10.22 -7.07
N TYR A 336 -3.33 -10.78 -5.88
CA TYR A 336 -2.13 -11.55 -5.55
C TYR A 336 -1.90 -12.73 -6.50
N PHE A 337 -2.95 -13.49 -6.82
CA PHE A 337 -2.83 -14.59 -7.80
C PHE A 337 -2.57 -14.08 -9.20
N THR A 338 -3.17 -12.95 -9.57
CA THR A 338 -2.87 -12.28 -10.85
C THR A 338 -1.39 -11.96 -10.95
N VAL A 339 -0.76 -11.39 -9.93
CA VAL A 339 0.67 -11.07 -10.01
C VAL A 339 1.53 -12.35 -9.96
N MET A 340 1.33 -13.20 -8.94
CA MET A 340 2.21 -14.34 -8.70
C MET A 340 2.19 -15.40 -9.81
N LEU A 341 1.02 -15.69 -10.39
CA LEU A 341 0.86 -16.74 -11.40
C LEU A 341 1.22 -16.29 -12.82
N THR A 342 1.27 -14.98 -13.08
CA THR A 342 1.47 -14.45 -14.44
C THR A 342 2.87 -13.91 -14.66
N THR A 343 3.46 -13.26 -13.67
CA THR A 343 4.78 -12.60 -13.80
C THR A 343 5.71 -12.86 -12.61
N GLY A 344 5.16 -13.12 -11.42
CA GLY A 344 5.91 -13.25 -10.17
C GLY A 344 6.60 -14.61 -9.96
N SER A 345 6.91 -14.92 -8.70
CA SER A 345 7.70 -16.09 -8.30
C SER A 345 7.06 -17.43 -8.65
N ILE A 346 5.72 -17.57 -8.63
CA ILE A 346 5.05 -18.83 -9.00
C ILE A 346 5.17 -19.07 -10.51
N TYR A 347 5.03 -18.03 -11.32
CA TYR A 347 5.27 -18.07 -12.76
C TYR A 347 6.70 -18.56 -13.06
N LEU A 348 7.70 -17.93 -12.44
CA LEU A 348 9.12 -18.30 -12.60
C LEU A 348 9.40 -19.73 -12.14
N THR A 349 8.82 -20.14 -11.01
CA THR A 349 8.94 -21.51 -10.48
C THR A 349 8.41 -22.54 -11.47
N ARG A 350 7.23 -22.31 -12.06
CA ARG A 350 6.68 -23.20 -13.07
C ARG A 350 7.58 -23.30 -14.29
N LYS A 351 8.18 -22.19 -14.73
CA LYS A 351 9.13 -22.16 -15.83
C LYS A 351 10.41 -22.94 -15.51
N ALA A 352 10.99 -22.76 -14.33
CA ALA A 352 12.16 -23.52 -13.88
C ALA A 352 11.87 -25.03 -13.81
N GLN A 353 10.70 -25.43 -13.32
CA GLN A 353 10.31 -26.83 -13.20
C GLN A 353 10.04 -27.52 -14.54
N LEU A 354 9.51 -26.80 -15.53
CA LEU A 354 9.21 -27.33 -16.87
C LEU A 354 10.36 -27.18 -17.86
N TYR A 355 11.43 -26.49 -17.48
CA TYR A 355 12.58 -26.31 -18.35
C TYR A 355 13.34 -27.62 -18.53
N ASN A 356 13.57 -28.03 -19.78
CA ASN A 356 14.16 -29.34 -20.10
C ASN A 356 15.62 -29.46 -19.64
N ARG A 357 16.38 -28.35 -19.57
CA ARG A 357 17.82 -28.35 -19.24
C ARG A 357 18.07 -27.88 -17.80
N LYS A 358 17.45 -28.56 -16.83
CA LYS A 358 17.54 -28.18 -15.39
C LYS A 358 18.97 -28.11 -14.85
N SER A 359 19.88 -28.91 -15.40
CA SER A 359 21.30 -28.91 -15.02
C SER A 359 22.00 -27.56 -15.27
N GLN A 360 21.43 -26.68 -16.09
CA GLN A 360 21.95 -25.32 -16.33
C GLN A 360 21.56 -24.32 -15.23
N ILE A 361 20.68 -24.71 -14.31
CA ILE A 361 20.18 -23.88 -13.22
C ILE A 361 20.82 -24.37 -11.90
N LEU A 362 21.48 -23.45 -11.20
CA LEU A 362 21.90 -23.63 -9.81
C LEU A 362 20.84 -23.01 -8.89
N ASN A 363 20.27 -23.81 -7.99
CA ASN A 363 19.40 -23.30 -6.94
C ASN A 363 20.20 -23.08 -5.66
N ILE A 364 20.14 -21.88 -5.09
CA ILE A 364 20.71 -21.58 -3.77
C ILE A 364 19.63 -21.81 -2.73
N ASN A 365 19.87 -22.76 -1.83
CA ASN A 365 18.96 -23.06 -0.73
C ASN A 365 18.69 -21.82 0.13
N ASN A 366 17.45 -21.67 0.58
CA ASN A 366 16.99 -20.58 1.43
C ASN A 366 17.86 -20.33 2.69
N SER A 367 18.44 -21.39 3.29
CA SER A 367 19.36 -21.23 4.44
C SER A 367 20.63 -20.47 4.08
N LEU A 368 21.12 -20.63 2.85
CA LEU A 368 22.27 -19.89 2.32
C LEU A 368 21.85 -18.49 1.84
N TYR A 369 20.65 -18.39 1.28
CA TYR A 369 20.08 -17.15 0.77
C TYR A 369 19.94 -16.09 1.87
N GLY A 370 19.12 -16.33 2.90
CA GLY A 370 18.80 -15.32 3.91
C GLY A 370 19.82 -15.15 5.04
N ASN A 371 20.65 -16.17 5.32
CA ASN A 371 21.53 -16.18 6.51
C ASN A 371 23.03 -16.07 6.18
N LYS A 372 23.49 -16.61 5.04
CA LYS A 372 24.94 -16.71 4.73
C LYS A 372 25.41 -15.72 3.67
N TYR A 373 24.63 -15.52 2.61
CA TYR A 373 25.04 -14.71 1.46
C TYR A 373 24.33 -13.35 1.40
N PHE A 374 23.06 -13.28 1.81
CA PHE A 374 22.28 -12.05 1.75
C PHE A 374 21.61 -11.76 3.09
N LYS A 375 20.99 -10.58 3.20
CA LYS A 375 20.17 -10.18 4.33
C LYS A 375 18.95 -9.44 3.81
N HIS A 376 17.75 -9.93 4.14
CA HIS A 376 16.51 -9.27 3.80
C HIS A 376 16.22 -8.13 4.78
N LEU A 377 15.99 -6.95 4.24
CA LEU A 377 15.34 -5.82 4.89
C LEU A 377 13.83 -5.94 4.66
N LYS A 378 13.05 -5.10 5.34
CA LYS A 378 11.59 -5.11 5.20
C LYS A 378 11.21 -4.70 3.77
N GLY A 379 10.59 -5.64 3.04
CA GLY A 379 10.09 -5.45 1.69
C GLY A 379 8.72 -4.79 1.61
N GLY A 380 8.42 -4.18 0.45
CA GLY A 380 7.25 -3.34 0.25
C GLY A 380 6.06 -3.99 -0.47
N SER A 381 6.24 -5.13 -1.14
CA SER A 381 5.36 -5.49 -2.27
C SER A 381 4.32 -6.58 -2.00
N TRP A 382 4.44 -7.39 -0.94
CA TRP A 382 3.69 -8.67 -0.82
C TRP A 382 2.87 -8.85 0.48
N HIS A 383 2.63 -7.77 1.23
CA HIS A 383 1.92 -7.83 2.51
C HIS A 383 0.41 -7.50 2.42
N SER A 384 -0.20 -7.65 1.24
CA SER A 384 -1.63 -7.42 1.00
C SER A 384 -2.54 -8.48 1.64
N VAL A 385 -3.82 -8.13 1.82
CA VAL A 385 -4.84 -8.92 2.53
C VAL A 385 -5.03 -10.32 1.96
N ASP A 386 -4.92 -10.47 0.65
CA ASP A 386 -5.00 -11.73 -0.09
C ASP A 386 -3.85 -12.70 0.20
N GLY A 387 -2.60 -12.22 0.30
CA GLY A 387 -1.46 -13.03 0.72
C GLY A 387 -1.63 -13.60 2.15
N LYS A 388 -2.24 -12.82 3.05
CA LYS A 388 -2.53 -13.23 4.44
C LYS A 388 -3.71 -14.19 4.54
N ILE A 389 -4.76 -14.02 3.72
CA ILE A 389 -5.90 -14.96 3.63
C ILE A 389 -5.44 -16.32 3.13
N LEU A 390 -4.56 -16.36 2.13
CA LEU A 390 -4.01 -17.60 1.61
C LEU A 390 -3.14 -18.33 2.64
N TRP A 391 -2.36 -17.59 3.43
CA TRP A 391 -1.60 -18.13 4.55
C TRP A 391 -2.50 -18.67 5.69
N LEU A 392 -3.64 -18.02 5.95
CA LEU A 392 -4.65 -18.49 6.90
C LEU A 392 -5.39 -19.75 6.43
N LEU A 393 -5.75 -19.83 5.14
CA LEU A 393 -6.33 -21.04 4.53
C LEU A 393 -5.33 -22.20 4.55
N TYR A 394 -4.05 -21.91 4.27
CA TYR A 394 -2.93 -22.84 4.32
C TYR A 394 -2.69 -23.45 5.72
N THR A 395 -2.84 -22.67 6.79
CA THR A 395 -2.51 -23.11 8.17
C THR A 395 -3.65 -23.82 8.90
N LYS A 396 -4.93 -23.63 8.49
CA LYS A 396 -6.09 -24.07 9.30
C LYS A 396 -7.06 -25.07 8.67
N LEU A 397 -7.03 -25.30 7.35
CA LEU A 397 -7.93 -26.25 6.66
C LEU A 397 -7.17 -27.50 6.22
N ASN A 398 -7.14 -28.53 7.08
CA ASN A 398 -6.62 -29.85 6.71
C ASN A 398 -7.69 -30.71 6.02
N TRP A 399 -7.27 -31.68 5.19
CA TRP A 399 -8.15 -32.57 4.42
C TRP A 399 -9.26 -33.24 5.27
N LEU A 400 -8.94 -33.57 6.52
CA LEU A 400 -9.86 -34.13 7.50
C LEU A 400 -11.03 -33.19 7.83
N SER A 401 -10.80 -31.88 7.88
CA SER A 401 -11.85 -30.87 8.11
C SER A 401 -12.80 -30.77 6.93
N CYS A 402 -12.29 -30.87 5.70
CA CYS A 402 -13.10 -30.92 4.48
C CYS A 402 -13.95 -32.19 4.41
N CYS A 403 -13.38 -33.35 4.74
CA CYS A 403 -14.11 -34.62 4.80
C CYS A 403 -15.22 -34.60 5.88
N LYS A 404 -14.97 -33.98 7.04
CA LYS A 404 -15.97 -33.80 8.10
C LYS A 404 -17.12 -32.91 7.66
N MET A 405 -16.84 -31.82 6.95
CA MET A 405 -17.87 -30.95 6.40
C MET A 405 -18.71 -31.66 5.33
N PHE A 406 -18.07 -32.46 4.46
CA PHE A 406 -18.77 -33.25 3.45
C PHE A 406 -19.68 -34.33 4.08
N LEU A 407 -19.19 -35.03 5.10
CA LEU A 407 -19.97 -36.00 5.86
C LEU A 407 -21.14 -35.36 6.61
N LEU A 408 -20.96 -34.15 7.15
CA LEU A 408 -22.05 -33.38 7.77
C LEU A 408 -23.12 -32.99 6.76
N THR A 409 -22.74 -32.58 5.54
CA THR A 409 -23.71 -32.29 4.48
C THR A 409 -24.43 -33.53 3.97
N LEU A 410 -23.75 -34.68 3.85
CA LEU A 410 -24.38 -35.96 3.50
C LEU A 410 -25.33 -36.44 4.59
N ALA A 411 -24.93 -36.34 5.86
CA ALA A 411 -25.78 -36.67 7.00
C ALA A 411 -27.02 -35.78 7.04
N PHE A 412 -26.88 -34.48 6.78
CA PHE A 412 -28.01 -33.56 6.71
C PHE A 412 -28.94 -33.88 5.54
N ALA A 413 -28.40 -34.16 4.36
CA ALA A 413 -29.18 -34.56 3.19
C ALA A 413 -29.93 -35.90 3.39
N PHE A 414 -29.27 -36.87 4.02
CA PHE A 414 -29.86 -38.16 4.36
C PHE A 414 -30.97 -38.03 5.41
N THR A 415 -30.79 -37.15 6.39
CA THR A 415 -31.82 -36.82 7.40
C THR A 415 -33.05 -36.22 6.72
N LEU A 416 -32.87 -35.31 5.76
CA LEU A 416 -33.96 -34.75 4.97
C LEU A 416 -34.65 -35.80 4.07
N LEU A 417 -33.89 -36.75 3.52
CA LEU A 417 -34.43 -37.87 2.75
C LEU A 417 -35.29 -38.80 3.62
N ILE A 418 -34.83 -39.15 4.82
CA ILE A 418 -35.58 -39.94 5.80
C ILE A 418 -36.88 -39.22 6.18
N VAL A 419 -36.84 -37.91 6.44
CA VAL A 419 -38.04 -37.11 6.74
C VAL A 419 -39.03 -37.13 5.57
N LYS A 420 -38.54 -37.10 4.33
CA LYS A 420 -39.36 -37.16 3.10
C LYS A 420 -39.98 -38.55 2.88
N LEU A 421 -39.23 -39.62 3.13
CA LEU A 421 -39.69 -41.01 3.03
C LEU A 421 -40.66 -41.38 4.17
N ALA A 422 -40.42 -40.90 5.39
CA ALA A 422 -41.31 -41.05 6.53
C ALA A 422 -42.66 -40.34 6.30
N LYS A 423 -42.67 -39.18 5.62
CA LYS A 423 -43.91 -38.51 5.17
C LYS A 423 -44.65 -39.29 4.07
N ARG A 424 -43.95 -40.01 3.18
CA ARG A 424 -44.56 -40.88 2.16
C ARG A 424 -45.22 -42.12 2.76
N LYS A 425 -44.58 -42.81 3.72
CA LYS A 425 -45.20 -43.93 4.46
C LYS A 425 -46.33 -43.46 5.39
N GLY A 426 -46.22 -42.26 5.99
CA GLY A 426 -47.29 -41.65 6.79
C GLY A 426 -48.57 -41.35 6.00
N ARG A 427 -48.48 -41.04 4.70
CA ARG A 427 -49.66 -40.85 3.84
C ARG A 427 -50.46 -42.13 3.61
N ARG A 428 -49.83 -43.32 3.58
CA ARG A 428 -50.57 -44.60 3.49
C ARG A 428 -51.31 -44.96 4.78
N TYR A 429 -50.79 -44.55 5.95
CA TYR A 429 -51.44 -44.79 7.25
C TYR A 429 -52.58 -43.78 7.54
N ILE A 430 -52.48 -42.56 7.01
CA ILE A 430 -53.51 -41.51 7.18
C ILE A 430 -54.76 -41.79 6.35
N LEU A 431 -54.66 -42.52 5.23
CA LEU A 431 -55.82 -42.93 4.42
C LEU A 431 -56.67 -44.02 5.09
N SER A 432 -56.10 -44.86 5.95
CA SER A 432 -56.84 -45.89 6.70
C SER A 432 -57.59 -45.33 7.92
N VAL A 433 -57.07 -44.27 8.55
CA VAL A 433 -57.69 -43.64 9.73
C VAL A 433 -58.77 -42.61 9.32
N ARG A 434 -58.74 -42.10 8.08
CA ARG A 434 -59.69 -41.08 7.59
C ARG A 434 -61.13 -41.58 7.45
N ASN A 435 -61.36 -42.88 7.30
CA ASN A 435 -62.70 -43.44 7.14
C ASN A 435 -63.41 -43.75 8.48
N PHE A 436 -62.73 -43.65 9.63
CA PHE A 436 -63.30 -44.08 10.91
C PHE A 436 -63.80 -42.94 11.80
N VAL A 437 -63.37 -41.67 11.60
CA VAL A 437 -63.55 -40.63 12.64
C VAL A 437 -64.32 -39.37 12.22
N TRP A 438 -64.64 -39.14 10.94
CA TRP A 438 -65.24 -37.85 10.54
C TRP A 438 -66.58 -37.98 9.78
N ARG A 439 -67.66 -38.26 10.53
CA ARG A 439 -69.02 -37.77 10.22
C ARG A 439 -69.30 -36.59 11.17
N LYS A 440 -69.62 -35.43 10.60
CA LYS A 440 -69.95 -34.13 11.23
C LYS A 440 -68.75 -33.21 11.54
N LEU A 441 -68.44 -32.31 10.59
CA LEU A 441 -68.46 -30.84 10.69
C LEU A 441 -67.96 -30.23 9.35
N PRO A 442 -68.26 -28.96 9.02
CA PRO A 442 -68.38 -28.47 7.65
C PRO A 442 -67.04 -28.16 6.96
N ARG A 443 -67.08 -28.26 5.62
CA ARG A 443 -66.00 -27.92 4.70
C ARG A 443 -65.67 -26.43 4.76
N GLY A 444 -64.44 -26.10 5.14
CA GLY A 444 -63.84 -24.78 4.98
C GLY A 444 -62.41 -24.93 4.46
N ASP A 445 -62.11 -24.18 3.41
CA ASP A 445 -60.95 -24.24 2.52
C ASP A 445 -59.58 -24.47 3.20
N THR A 446 -59.01 -25.68 3.02
CA THR A 446 -57.61 -25.99 3.42
C THR A 446 -56.73 -26.48 2.27
N GLU A 447 -57.24 -26.54 1.04
CA GLU A 447 -56.49 -27.10 -0.10
C GLU A 447 -55.53 -26.10 -0.77
N CYS A 448 -55.74 -24.79 -0.66
CA CYS A 448 -54.91 -23.79 -1.34
C CYS A 448 -53.52 -23.59 -0.66
N ASP A 449 -53.48 -23.60 0.67
CA ASP A 449 -52.25 -23.33 1.44
C ASP A 449 -51.22 -24.46 1.39
N THR A 450 -51.66 -25.71 1.26
CA THR A 450 -50.75 -26.86 1.25
C THR A 450 -49.94 -26.95 -0.04
N MET A 451 -50.49 -26.50 -1.18
CA MET A 451 -49.75 -26.45 -2.46
C MET A 451 -48.73 -25.32 -2.51
N PHE A 452 -49.04 -24.15 -1.93
CA PHE A 452 -48.13 -23.01 -1.84
C PHE A 452 -46.90 -23.34 -0.97
N PHE A 453 -47.12 -23.93 0.20
CA PHE A 453 -46.05 -24.39 1.09
C PHE A 453 -45.15 -25.46 0.44
N HIS A 454 -45.74 -26.36 -0.36
CA HIS A 454 -44.98 -27.39 -1.08
C HIS A 454 -44.05 -26.82 -2.14
N ARG A 455 -44.48 -25.77 -2.86
CA ARG A 455 -43.67 -25.07 -3.87
C ARG A 455 -42.50 -24.34 -3.24
N ILE A 456 -42.69 -23.70 -2.09
CA ILE A 456 -41.63 -22.98 -1.37
C ILE A 456 -40.57 -23.96 -0.83
N ILE A 457 -40.99 -25.05 -0.18
CA ILE A 457 -40.06 -26.06 0.33
C ILE A 457 -39.26 -26.72 -0.80
N LYS A 458 -39.89 -26.97 -1.96
CA LYS A 458 -39.20 -27.52 -3.13
C LYS A 458 -38.16 -26.52 -3.68
N LYS A 459 -38.47 -25.22 -3.72
CA LYS A 459 -37.51 -24.18 -4.15
C LYS A 459 -36.34 -24.04 -3.18
N ILE A 460 -36.59 -24.07 -1.87
CA ILE A 460 -35.54 -24.05 -0.84
C ILE A 460 -34.64 -25.28 -0.94
N PHE A 461 -35.23 -26.46 -1.17
CA PHE A 461 -34.49 -27.71 -1.36
C PHE A 461 -33.60 -27.67 -2.61
N VAL A 462 -34.13 -27.21 -3.75
CA VAL A 462 -33.35 -27.10 -4.98
C VAL A 462 -32.22 -26.07 -4.83
N PHE A 463 -32.49 -24.93 -4.20
CA PHE A 463 -31.49 -23.90 -3.93
C PHE A 463 -30.36 -24.41 -3.01
N SER A 464 -30.69 -25.13 -1.95
CA SER A 464 -29.68 -25.69 -1.03
C SER A 464 -28.84 -26.80 -1.67
N VAL A 465 -29.42 -27.60 -2.57
CA VAL A 465 -28.66 -28.59 -3.36
C VAL A 465 -27.73 -27.90 -4.37
N ILE A 466 -28.21 -26.88 -5.10
CA ILE A 466 -27.38 -26.12 -6.05
C ILE A 466 -26.23 -25.41 -5.34
N LEU A 467 -26.52 -24.77 -4.19
CA LEU A 467 -25.50 -24.11 -3.37
C LEU A 467 -24.47 -25.13 -2.84
N GLY A 468 -24.91 -26.32 -2.42
CA GLY A 468 -24.02 -27.39 -1.98
C GLY A 468 -23.10 -27.89 -3.10
N VAL A 469 -23.63 -28.11 -4.31
CA VAL A 469 -22.84 -28.52 -5.49
C VAL A 469 -21.86 -27.43 -5.89
N PHE A 470 -22.28 -26.15 -5.88
CA PHE A 470 -21.41 -25.02 -6.18
C PHE A 470 -20.25 -24.91 -5.17
N LEU A 471 -20.53 -25.03 -3.87
CA LEU A 471 -19.50 -25.01 -2.83
C LEU A 471 -18.55 -26.21 -2.93
N LEU A 472 -19.04 -27.38 -3.36
CA LEU A 472 -18.20 -28.55 -3.63
C LEU A 472 -17.30 -28.38 -4.85
N MET A 473 -17.83 -27.83 -5.95
CA MET A 473 -17.02 -27.52 -7.13
C MET A 473 -15.97 -26.44 -6.85
N LEU A 474 -16.33 -25.41 -6.08
CA LEU A 474 -15.40 -24.37 -5.64
C LEU A 474 -14.32 -24.95 -4.72
N GLY A 475 -14.70 -25.80 -3.76
CA GLY A 475 -13.77 -26.51 -2.89
C GLY A 475 -12.83 -27.45 -3.64
N PHE A 476 -13.35 -28.18 -4.63
CA PHE A 476 -12.56 -29.08 -5.48
C PHE A 476 -11.60 -28.32 -6.41
N TYR A 477 -12.03 -27.18 -6.95
CA TYR A 477 -11.19 -26.30 -7.76
C TYR A 477 -10.04 -25.69 -6.94
N VAL A 478 -10.34 -25.21 -5.73
CA VAL A 478 -9.33 -24.72 -4.78
C VAL A 478 -8.38 -25.84 -4.35
N TRP A 479 -8.90 -27.06 -4.14
CA TRP A 479 -8.11 -28.23 -3.74
C TRP A 479 -7.16 -28.74 -4.83
N ILE A 480 -7.61 -28.87 -6.09
CA ILE A 480 -6.74 -29.24 -7.22
C ILE A 480 -5.63 -28.20 -7.43
N THR A 481 -6.00 -26.91 -7.35
CA THR A 481 -5.04 -25.80 -7.55
C THR A 481 -3.99 -25.77 -6.43
N PHE A 482 -4.34 -26.25 -5.23
CA PHE A 482 -3.46 -26.31 -4.07
C PHE A 482 -2.59 -27.58 -4.02
N MET A 483 -3.14 -28.75 -4.34
CA MET A 483 -2.37 -30.02 -4.43
C MET A 483 -1.25 -29.96 -5.47
N TYR A 484 -1.39 -29.13 -6.50
CA TYR A 484 -0.38 -28.92 -7.53
C TYR A 484 0.79 -28.03 -7.07
N VAL A 485 0.62 -27.26 -5.99
CA VAL A 485 1.53 -26.14 -5.65
C VAL A 485 2.35 -26.37 -4.39
N THR A 486 1.99 -27.31 -3.49
CA THR A 486 2.71 -27.45 -2.21
C THR A 486 3.16 -28.88 -1.91
N ARG A 487 4.40 -29.19 -2.31
CA ARG A 487 5.28 -30.12 -1.58
C ARG A 487 6.38 -29.27 -0.92
N SER A 488 6.60 -29.50 0.38
CA SER A 488 7.73 -29.10 1.26
C SER A 488 7.91 -27.65 1.80
N SER A 489 7.36 -27.43 3.02
CA SER A 489 8.04 -27.08 4.31
C SER A 489 8.58 -25.67 4.72
N LEU A 490 7.92 -25.12 5.77
CA LEU A 490 8.37 -24.67 7.13
C LEU A 490 9.30 -23.43 7.42
N ILE A 491 8.69 -22.45 8.12
CA ILE A 491 8.99 -21.75 9.42
C ILE A 491 10.31 -20.96 9.72
N GLU A 492 10.13 -19.73 10.23
CA GLU A 492 10.86 -18.87 11.24
C GLU A 492 11.77 -17.64 10.95
N ASP A 493 11.61 -16.70 11.92
CA ASP A 493 11.93 -15.29 12.29
C ASP A 493 13.43 -14.80 12.25
N PRO A 494 13.82 -13.48 12.32
CA PRO A 494 13.82 -12.63 13.54
C PRO A 494 13.70 -11.07 13.37
N GLY A 495 13.52 -10.34 14.49
CA GLY A 495 13.30 -8.88 14.57
C GLY A 495 14.49 -7.91 14.86
N LEU A 496 14.09 -6.72 15.39
CA LEU A 496 14.81 -5.59 16.04
C LEU A 496 15.38 -4.40 15.22
N LEU A 497 15.00 -3.16 15.62
CA LEU A 497 15.88 -2.03 16.03
C LEU A 497 15.19 -0.66 15.91
N ILE A 498 14.79 0.00 17.01
CA ILE A 498 14.58 1.47 17.07
C ILE A 498 14.74 2.01 18.50
N SER A 499 15.59 3.03 18.62
CA SER A 499 15.53 4.03 19.68
C SER A 499 15.92 5.42 19.13
N HIS A 500 15.35 6.45 19.77
CA HIS A 500 15.71 7.87 19.79
C HIS A 500 15.22 8.84 18.68
N GLN A 501 14.17 9.62 19.01
CA GLN A 501 14.23 11.07 19.39
C GLN A 501 12.85 11.72 19.15
N TRP A 502 12.18 12.25 20.20
CA TRP A 502 10.99 13.11 20.03
C TRP A 502 11.05 14.31 20.98
N LYS A 503 10.83 15.52 20.43
CA LYS A 503 10.93 16.84 21.08
C LYS A 503 9.83 17.11 22.13
N ASN A 504 10.02 18.10 23.00
CA ASN A 504 8.98 18.64 23.90
C ASN A 504 7.96 19.48 23.12
N PHE A 505 6.66 19.19 23.28
CA PHE A 505 5.55 19.90 22.61
C PHE A 505 4.86 20.90 23.55
N SER A 506 4.27 21.97 23.00
CA SER A 506 3.42 22.90 23.75
C SER A 506 2.19 22.17 24.30
N THR A 507 1.69 22.58 25.47
CA THR A 507 0.53 21.96 26.12
C THR A 507 -0.51 23.01 26.51
N TYR A 508 -1.79 22.64 26.46
CA TYR A 508 -2.91 23.44 26.93
C TYR A 508 -3.70 22.63 27.97
N LYS A 509 -3.76 23.12 29.22
CA LYS A 509 -4.34 22.37 30.36
C LYS A 509 -3.83 20.92 30.45
N GLY A 510 -2.53 20.71 30.20
CA GLY A 510 -1.91 19.38 30.24
C GLY A 510 -2.12 18.50 28.99
N ILE A 511 -2.89 18.96 27.99
CA ILE A 511 -3.06 18.28 26.71
C ILE A 511 -2.02 18.82 25.71
N PRO A 512 -1.13 17.97 25.17
CA PRO A 512 -0.18 18.38 24.13
C PRO A 512 -0.88 18.88 22.86
N MET A 513 -0.40 19.98 22.30
CA MET A 513 -0.96 20.59 21.10
C MET A 513 -0.45 19.89 19.85
N ILE A 514 -0.83 18.62 19.71
CA ILE A 514 -0.45 17.72 18.62
C ILE A 514 -1.72 17.16 18.01
N VAL A 515 -1.79 17.10 16.69
CA VAL A 515 -2.83 16.38 15.96
C VAL A 515 -2.22 15.17 15.28
N HIS A 516 -2.78 14.00 15.56
CA HIS A 516 -2.47 12.72 14.93
C HIS A 516 -3.55 12.41 13.90
N GLN A 517 -3.15 12.23 12.64
CA GLN A 517 -4.00 11.62 11.62
C GLN A 517 -3.28 10.42 11.00
N THR A 518 -4.06 9.43 10.60
CA THR A 518 -3.54 8.18 10.06
C THR A 518 -4.10 7.89 8.68
N TRP A 519 -3.26 7.32 7.82
CA TRP A 519 -3.70 6.70 6.57
C TRP A 519 -2.80 5.52 6.24
N LYS A 520 -3.23 4.66 5.31
CA LYS A 520 -2.40 3.54 4.87
C LYS A 520 -1.01 3.96 4.37
N ASP A 521 -0.92 5.12 3.70
CA ASP A 521 0.30 5.68 3.11
C ASP A 521 0.23 7.22 3.02
N ARG A 522 1.20 7.85 2.37
CA ARG A 522 1.21 9.32 2.16
C ARG A 522 0.26 9.81 1.06
N ASN A 523 -0.37 8.91 0.31
CA ASN A 523 -1.30 9.22 -0.77
C ASN A 523 -2.74 9.26 -0.24
N VAL A 524 -3.05 10.35 0.47
CA VAL A 524 -4.42 10.61 0.94
C VAL A 524 -5.34 10.85 -0.27
N PRO A 525 -6.51 10.21 -0.36
CA PRO A 525 -7.50 10.48 -1.40
C PRO A 525 -7.89 11.95 -1.44
N GLU A 526 -8.01 12.50 -2.65
CA GLU A 526 -8.32 13.92 -2.88
C GLU A 526 -9.61 14.37 -2.19
N VAL A 527 -10.61 13.48 -2.11
CA VAL A 527 -11.89 13.72 -1.42
C VAL A 527 -11.73 14.14 0.06
N TRP A 528 -10.60 13.82 0.70
CA TRP A 528 -10.34 14.17 2.10
C TRP A 528 -9.28 15.26 2.29
N TRP A 529 -8.69 15.80 1.22
CA TRP A 529 -7.70 16.88 1.35
C TRP A 529 -8.29 18.12 2.02
N ALA A 530 -9.54 18.46 1.69
CA ALA A 530 -10.23 19.59 2.30
C ALA A 530 -10.39 19.41 3.82
N ALA A 531 -10.80 18.21 4.26
CA ALA A 531 -10.92 17.86 5.67
C ALA A 531 -9.57 17.87 6.38
N GLN A 532 -8.56 17.21 5.82
CA GLN A 532 -7.19 17.17 6.34
C GLN A 532 -6.59 18.59 6.49
N LYS A 533 -6.81 19.46 5.51
CA LYS A 533 -6.29 20.84 5.54
C LYS A 533 -6.78 21.60 6.77
N THR A 534 -8.02 21.37 7.22
CA THR A 534 -8.58 22.07 8.40
C THR A 534 -7.83 21.79 9.70
N TRP A 535 -7.16 20.63 9.78
CA TRP A 535 -6.32 20.23 10.91
C TRP A 535 -4.88 20.74 10.76
N ARG A 536 -4.32 20.70 9.54
CA ARG A 536 -2.94 21.16 9.27
C ARG A 536 -2.70 22.64 9.53
N ILE A 537 -3.72 23.48 9.32
CA ILE A 537 -3.63 24.93 9.48
C ILE A 537 -4.19 25.41 10.83
N ARG A 538 -4.55 24.49 11.73
CA ARG A 538 -5.26 24.83 12.96
C ARG A 538 -4.33 25.48 13.99
N LYS A 539 -4.86 26.49 14.68
CA LYS A 539 -4.29 27.07 15.90
C LYS A 539 -5.28 26.94 17.05
N CYS A 540 -4.78 26.99 18.28
CA CYS A 540 -5.60 27.11 19.50
C CYS A 540 -5.18 28.39 20.24
N GLY A 541 -6.02 29.42 20.22
CA GLY A 541 -5.63 30.76 20.66
C GLY A 541 -4.36 31.24 19.94
N LYS A 542 -3.30 31.53 20.72
CA LYS A 542 -1.97 31.88 20.21
C LYS A 542 -1.02 30.68 20.03
N MET A 543 -1.43 29.47 20.41
CA MET A 543 -0.59 28.27 20.34
C MET A 543 -0.65 27.61 18.97
N GLU A 544 0.52 27.26 18.44
CA GLU A 544 0.62 26.42 17.24
C GLU A 544 0.32 24.96 17.59
N ILE A 545 -0.46 24.31 16.73
CA ILE A 545 -0.75 22.89 16.83
C ILE A 545 0.16 22.14 15.87
N THR A 546 0.94 21.20 16.39
CA THR A 546 1.83 20.37 15.58
C THR A 546 1.03 19.28 14.88
N TYR A 547 1.16 19.18 13.57
CA TYR A 547 0.49 18.14 12.78
C TYR A 547 1.42 16.94 12.54
N LEU A 548 1.02 15.76 13.03
CA LEU A 548 1.71 14.49 12.81
C LEU A 548 0.84 13.54 11.99
N PHE A 549 1.34 13.18 10.81
CA PHE A 549 0.71 12.19 9.95
C PHE A 549 1.45 10.87 10.02
N TRP A 550 0.70 9.81 10.27
CA TRP A 550 1.19 8.47 10.50
C TRP A 550 0.69 7.55 9.40
N ASP A 551 1.62 6.93 8.68
CA ASP A 551 1.29 5.83 7.80
C ASP A 551 1.34 4.48 8.53
N ASP A 552 0.78 3.41 7.96
CA ASP A 552 0.73 2.08 8.58
C ASP A 552 2.13 1.56 8.96
N LEU A 553 3.14 1.91 8.16
CA LEU A 553 4.52 1.56 8.44
C LEU A 553 5.02 2.27 9.70
N MET A 554 4.77 3.57 9.84
CA MET A 554 5.10 4.34 11.03
C MET A 554 4.34 3.89 12.27
N LEU A 555 3.05 3.55 12.15
CA LEU A 555 2.27 3.03 13.27
C LEU A 555 2.82 1.71 13.78
N ARG A 556 3.06 0.74 12.88
CA ARG A 556 3.63 -0.55 13.28
C ARG A 556 5.04 -0.39 13.86
N LYS A 557 5.84 0.51 13.28
CA LYS A 557 7.18 0.86 13.75
C LYS A 557 7.10 1.37 15.20
N PHE A 558 6.32 2.42 15.43
CA PHE A 558 6.05 2.98 16.77
C PHE A 558 5.58 1.92 17.78
N MET A 559 4.65 1.05 17.39
CA MET A 559 4.17 -0.05 18.24
C MET A 559 5.28 -1.06 18.58
N SER A 560 6.07 -1.45 17.59
CA SER A 560 7.17 -2.42 17.78
C SER A 560 8.24 -1.89 18.73
N ASP A 561 8.49 -0.59 18.70
CA ASP A 561 9.60 0.03 19.42
C ASP A 561 9.22 0.38 20.84
N THR A 562 8.02 0.93 20.98
CA THR A 562 7.55 1.52 22.23
C THR A 562 6.77 0.49 23.06
N PHE A 563 6.14 -0.47 22.39
CA PHE A 563 5.30 -1.49 23.01
C PHE A 563 5.61 -2.89 22.46
N PRO A 564 6.88 -3.36 22.57
CA PRO A 564 7.27 -4.67 22.05
C PRO A 564 6.44 -5.81 22.65
N TRP A 565 5.98 -5.67 23.90
CA TRP A 565 5.09 -6.65 24.55
C TRP A 565 3.71 -6.78 23.88
N PHE A 566 3.28 -5.76 23.12
CA PHE A 566 1.98 -5.74 22.45
C PHE A 566 2.08 -6.03 20.95
N ILE A 567 3.28 -6.03 20.35
CA ILE A 567 3.45 -6.12 18.89
C ILE A 567 2.85 -7.40 18.31
N GLU A 568 2.95 -8.52 19.02
CA GLU A 568 2.35 -9.79 18.60
C GLU A 568 0.81 -9.68 18.56
N THR A 569 0.22 -9.07 19.58
CA THR A 569 -1.23 -8.80 19.60
C THR A 569 -1.61 -7.84 18.48
N TYR A 570 -0.86 -6.75 18.30
CA TYR A 570 -1.07 -5.76 17.25
C TYR A 570 -1.04 -6.37 15.84
N ASP A 571 -0.02 -7.16 15.53
CA ASP A 571 0.15 -7.80 14.23
C ASP A 571 -0.89 -8.90 13.99
N SER A 572 -1.38 -9.53 15.06
CA SER A 572 -2.38 -10.60 15.00
C SER A 572 -3.82 -10.15 14.77
N TYR A 573 -4.13 -8.85 14.80
CA TYR A 573 -5.47 -8.37 14.45
C TYR A 573 -5.78 -8.67 12.97
N PRO A 574 -6.94 -9.26 12.65
CA PRO A 574 -7.24 -9.68 11.27
C PRO A 574 -7.45 -8.51 10.29
N PHE A 575 -7.92 -7.35 10.75
CA PHE A 575 -8.23 -6.21 9.88
C PHE A 575 -7.26 -5.03 10.09
N ASP A 576 -6.84 -4.36 9.01
CA ASP A 576 -5.96 -3.18 9.11
C ASP A 576 -6.60 -2.08 9.96
N ILE A 577 -7.92 -1.89 9.85
CA ILE A 577 -8.63 -0.92 10.67
C ILE A 577 -8.53 -1.22 12.18
N GLN A 578 -8.44 -2.48 12.60
CA GLN A 578 -8.23 -2.80 14.03
C GLN A 578 -6.85 -2.35 14.50
N ARG A 579 -5.83 -2.47 13.64
CA ARG A 579 -4.49 -1.95 13.93
C ARG A 579 -4.52 -0.43 14.05
N VAL A 580 -5.20 0.27 13.13
CA VAL A 580 -5.34 1.73 13.19
C VAL A 580 -6.14 2.16 14.45
N ASP A 581 -7.24 1.45 14.77
CA ASP A 581 -8.02 1.64 16.01
C ASP A 581 -7.20 1.46 17.27
N VAL A 582 -6.29 0.48 17.28
CA VAL A 582 -5.40 0.27 18.41
C VAL A 582 -4.34 1.36 18.47
N ALA A 583 -3.69 1.64 17.34
CA ALA A 583 -2.57 2.57 17.29
C ALA A 583 -2.98 3.98 17.72
N ARG A 584 -4.20 4.44 17.40
CA ARG A 584 -4.70 5.74 17.89
C ARG A 584 -4.78 5.81 19.41
N TYR A 585 -5.12 4.74 20.12
CA TYR A 585 -5.08 4.72 21.59
C TYR A 585 -3.66 4.82 22.13
N PHE A 586 -2.72 4.07 21.52
CA PHE A 586 -1.31 4.10 21.92
C PHE A 586 -0.63 5.44 21.60
N LEU A 587 -0.94 6.06 20.45
CA LEU A 587 -0.47 7.40 20.12
C LEU A 587 -0.94 8.42 21.16
N LEU A 588 -2.23 8.41 21.50
CA LEU A 588 -2.78 9.29 22.54
C LEU A 588 -2.19 9.00 23.93
N TYR A 589 -1.92 7.75 24.27
CA TYR A 589 -1.26 7.42 25.53
C TYR A 589 0.19 7.94 25.57
N CYS A 590 0.98 7.78 24.51
CA CYS A 590 2.39 8.18 24.46
C CYS A 590 2.62 9.67 24.27
N PHE A 591 1.85 10.28 23.38
CA PHE A 591 2.07 11.66 22.94
C PHE A 591 1.02 12.61 23.49
N GLY A 592 -0.15 12.10 23.91
CA GLY A 592 -1.32 12.95 24.17
C GLY A 592 -1.83 13.61 22.89
N GLY A 593 -2.57 14.70 23.06
CA GLY A 593 -3.07 15.52 21.97
C GLY A 593 -4.37 15.02 21.39
N ILE A 594 -4.56 15.25 20.10
CA ILE A 594 -5.82 15.09 19.38
C ILE A 594 -5.61 14.02 18.31
N TYR A 595 -6.42 12.99 18.29
CA TYR A 595 -6.49 12.06 17.16
C TYR A 595 -7.75 12.34 16.35
N SER A 596 -7.64 12.38 15.02
CA SER A 596 -8.78 12.53 14.10
C SER A 596 -8.63 11.64 12.86
N ASP A 597 -9.71 10.99 12.42
CA ASP A 597 -9.80 10.38 11.10
C ASP A 597 -9.68 11.46 10.00
N LEU A 598 -9.29 11.04 8.78
CA LEU A 598 -9.00 11.94 7.67
C LEU A 598 -10.23 12.60 7.05
N ASP A 599 -11.38 11.94 7.13
CA ASP A 599 -12.66 12.40 6.61
C ASP A 599 -13.40 13.33 7.58
N ILE A 600 -12.81 13.67 8.71
CA ILE A 600 -13.36 14.64 9.66
C ILE A 600 -12.70 15.99 9.43
N ALA A 601 -13.48 17.00 9.07
CA ALA A 601 -13.03 18.38 9.03
C ALA A 601 -13.37 19.10 10.33
N CYS A 602 -12.45 19.91 10.82
CA CYS A 602 -12.64 20.73 12.02
C CYS A 602 -13.17 22.12 11.63
N ARG A 603 -14.25 22.60 12.26
CA ARG A 603 -14.73 23.98 12.07
C ARG A 603 -13.91 24.96 12.90
N ALA A 604 -13.82 26.22 12.47
CA ALA A 604 -13.09 27.26 13.18
C ALA A 604 -13.48 27.34 14.67
N ASN A 605 -12.49 27.49 15.55
CA ASN A 605 -12.62 27.60 17.01
C ASN A 605 -13.25 26.40 17.75
N ALA A 606 -13.48 25.26 17.07
CA ALA A 606 -14.04 24.06 17.71
C ALA A 606 -13.12 23.53 18.83
N ILE A 607 -11.83 23.35 18.53
CA ILE A 607 -10.84 22.88 19.50
C ILE A 607 -10.69 23.87 20.66
N ASP A 608 -10.66 25.18 20.39
CA ASP A 608 -10.62 26.21 21.44
C ASP A 608 -11.80 26.09 22.41
N LYS A 609 -13.02 25.96 21.86
CA LYS A 609 -14.24 25.84 22.67
C LYS A 609 -14.23 24.57 23.53
N ILE A 610 -13.81 23.45 22.94
CA ILE A 610 -13.71 22.16 23.65
C ILE A 610 -12.66 22.25 24.77
N LEU A 611 -11.44 22.71 24.47
CA LEU A 611 -10.37 22.80 25.46
C LEU A 611 -10.66 23.84 26.56
N ASN A 612 -11.33 24.94 26.22
CA ASN A 612 -11.76 25.93 27.21
C ASN A 612 -12.83 25.37 28.16
N SER A 613 -13.69 24.47 27.67
CA SER A 613 -14.74 23.83 28.48
C SER A 613 -14.22 22.75 29.44
N LEU A 614 -12.96 22.32 29.31
CA LEU A 614 -12.36 21.36 30.24
C LEU A 614 -12.23 21.93 31.65
N SER A 615 -12.69 21.18 32.65
CA SER A 615 -12.35 21.43 34.05
C SER A 615 -10.91 20.99 34.35
N ALA A 616 -10.35 21.43 35.48
CA ALA A 616 -8.97 21.09 35.86
C ALA A 616 -8.73 19.58 36.06
N SER A 617 -9.79 18.81 36.34
CA SER A 617 -9.70 17.36 36.52
C SER A 617 -9.90 16.56 35.23
N GLN A 618 -10.27 17.21 34.12
CA GLN A 618 -10.57 16.56 32.85
C GLN A 618 -9.36 16.56 31.92
N GLY A 619 -8.92 15.36 31.55
CA GLY A 619 -7.80 15.14 30.64
C GLY A 619 -8.16 14.31 29.41
N ILE A 620 -9.44 13.96 29.22
CA ILE A 620 -9.93 13.15 28.09
C ILE A 620 -11.18 13.81 27.53
N VAL A 621 -11.28 13.86 26.20
CA VAL A 621 -12.50 14.26 25.49
C VAL A 621 -12.91 13.15 24.54
N LEU A 622 -14.16 12.71 24.65
CA LEU A 622 -14.77 11.66 23.83
C LEU A 622 -16.01 12.20 23.12
N MET A 623 -16.25 11.74 21.89
CA MET A 623 -17.36 12.19 21.05
C MET A 623 -18.50 11.17 21.09
N GLU A 624 -19.72 11.62 21.39
CA GLU A 624 -20.91 10.76 21.32
C GLU A 624 -21.43 10.62 19.88
N THR A 625 -21.91 9.43 19.52
CA THR A 625 -22.44 9.12 18.18
C THR A 625 -23.85 8.52 18.20
N ASN A 626 -24.57 8.66 17.09
CA ASN A 626 -25.90 8.09 16.89
C ASN A 626 -25.85 6.60 16.46
N PRO A 627 -26.79 5.74 16.89
CA PRO A 627 -27.91 6.00 17.81
C PRO A 627 -27.51 6.01 19.30
N SER A 628 -26.32 5.52 19.66
CA SER A 628 -25.72 5.62 21.01
C SER A 628 -24.28 5.12 20.99
N GLY A 629 -23.40 5.74 21.77
CA GLY A 629 -22.03 5.25 22.03
C GLY A 629 -20.97 6.32 21.85
N ILE A 630 -19.72 5.94 22.10
CA ILE A 630 -18.54 6.78 21.91
C ILE A 630 -17.87 6.44 20.59
N SER A 631 -17.59 7.47 19.80
CA SER A 631 -16.83 7.35 18.56
C SER A 631 -15.33 7.31 18.85
N ASN A 632 -14.60 6.48 18.09
CA ASN A 632 -13.14 6.39 18.17
C ASN A 632 -12.43 7.09 17.00
N ASP A 633 -13.17 7.78 16.14
CA ASP A 633 -12.69 8.53 14.98
C ASP A 633 -12.17 9.94 15.34
N LEU A 634 -12.57 10.50 16.49
CA LEU A 634 -12.01 11.73 17.05
C LEU A 634 -11.94 11.66 18.58
N MET A 635 -10.74 11.85 19.15
CA MET A 635 -10.49 11.78 20.59
C MET A 635 -9.41 12.78 21.00
N ILE A 636 -9.48 13.29 22.24
CA ILE A 636 -8.46 14.17 22.80
C ILE A 636 -7.99 13.59 24.14
N ALA A 637 -6.68 13.59 24.38
CA ALA A 637 -6.11 13.06 25.62
C ALA A 637 -4.90 13.85 26.11
N ALA A 638 -4.79 13.98 27.43
CA ALA A 638 -3.52 14.28 28.08
C ALA A 638 -2.56 13.09 27.91
N LYS A 639 -1.27 13.38 27.79
CA LYS A 639 -0.24 12.34 27.69
C LYS A 639 -0.25 11.46 28.94
N HIS A 640 -0.16 10.14 28.75
CA HIS A 640 -0.21 9.12 29.79
C HIS A 640 -1.48 9.14 30.68
N HIS A 641 -2.59 9.69 30.18
CA HIS A 641 -3.82 9.72 30.96
C HIS A 641 -4.29 8.28 31.33
N PRO A 642 -4.67 8.01 32.60
CA PRO A 642 -4.99 6.66 33.07
C PRO A 642 -6.12 5.97 32.29
N PHE A 643 -7.08 6.72 31.77
CA PHE A 643 -8.13 6.19 30.89
C PHE A 643 -7.57 5.52 29.64
N MET A 644 -6.60 6.15 28.94
CA MET A 644 -6.00 5.55 27.73
C MET A 644 -5.20 4.29 28.07
N GLY A 645 -4.52 4.26 29.22
CA GLY A 645 -3.90 3.04 29.74
C GLY A 645 -4.93 1.93 30.04
N TYR A 646 -6.10 2.28 30.59
CA TYR A 646 -7.20 1.35 30.86
C TYR A 646 -7.88 0.82 29.59
N VAL A 647 -7.98 1.65 28.55
CA VAL A 647 -8.38 1.21 27.20
C VAL A 647 -7.34 0.21 26.70
N ILE A 648 -6.07 0.59 26.63
CA ILE A 648 -4.99 -0.27 26.12
C ILE A 648 -4.93 -1.63 26.83
N SER A 649 -5.03 -1.66 28.16
CA SER A 649 -4.91 -2.91 28.94
C SER A 649 -5.99 -3.93 28.64
N GLY A 650 -7.17 -3.51 28.15
CA GLY A 650 -8.24 -4.44 27.80
C GLY A 650 -8.18 -4.99 26.38
N LEU A 651 -7.25 -4.52 25.54
CA LEU A 651 -7.24 -4.84 24.11
C LEU A 651 -6.94 -6.33 23.86
N ILE A 652 -6.03 -6.91 24.65
CA ILE A 652 -5.69 -8.34 24.58
C ILE A 652 -6.92 -9.18 24.93
N SER A 653 -7.60 -8.88 26.04
CA SER A 653 -8.77 -9.64 26.50
C SER A 653 -9.99 -9.47 25.59
N ALA A 654 -10.12 -8.33 24.92
CA ALA A 654 -11.21 -8.06 24.00
C ALA A 654 -11.01 -8.71 22.63
N LYS A 655 -9.79 -9.09 22.26
CA LYS A 655 -9.46 -9.70 20.96
C LYS A 655 -10.26 -10.99 20.77
N ARG A 656 -11.20 -10.94 19.82
CA ARG A 656 -12.06 -12.07 19.41
C ARG A 656 -12.35 -11.97 17.91
N ASN A 657 -12.58 -13.09 17.27
CA ASN A 657 -13.00 -13.13 15.87
C ASN A 657 -14.47 -13.54 15.80
N TYR A 658 -15.35 -12.58 15.50
CA TYR A 658 -16.75 -12.82 15.23
C TYR A 658 -16.96 -13.11 13.73
N ILE A 659 -18.03 -13.83 13.42
CA ILE A 659 -18.36 -14.26 12.05
C ILE A 659 -18.48 -13.06 11.10
N ILE A 660 -19.05 -11.95 11.60
CA ILE A 660 -19.24 -10.73 10.81
C ILE A 660 -18.06 -9.78 11.09
N PRO A 661 -17.27 -9.40 10.06
CA PRO A 661 -16.11 -8.50 10.20
C PRO A 661 -16.42 -7.20 10.96
N PHE A 662 -17.59 -6.61 10.69
CA PHE A 662 -18.06 -5.43 11.40
C PHE A 662 -18.05 -5.60 12.93
N PHE A 663 -18.59 -6.71 13.45
CA PHE A 663 -18.59 -6.96 14.89
C PHE A 663 -17.20 -7.26 15.43
N THR A 664 -16.35 -7.91 14.64
CA THR A 664 -14.94 -8.09 15.01
C THR A 664 -14.23 -6.77 15.18
N VAL A 665 -14.36 -5.83 14.26
CA VAL A 665 -13.73 -4.50 14.41
C VAL A 665 -14.36 -3.74 15.58
N MET A 666 -15.67 -3.53 15.54
CA MET A 666 -16.36 -2.63 16.48
C MET A 666 -16.29 -3.10 17.93
N LEU A 667 -16.40 -4.41 18.21
CA LEU A 667 -16.45 -4.94 19.57
C LEU A 667 -15.07 -5.16 20.20
N THR A 668 -13.99 -5.17 19.42
CA THR A 668 -12.65 -5.53 19.91
C THR A 668 -11.69 -4.35 19.98
N THR A 669 -11.78 -3.41 19.03
CA THR A 669 -10.89 -2.25 18.95
C THR A 669 -11.63 -0.95 18.65
N GLY A 670 -12.76 -1.02 17.96
CA GLY A 670 -13.51 0.15 17.47
C GLY A 670 -14.40 0.83 18.52
N SER A 671 -15.39 1.58 18.04
CA SER A 671 -16.27 2.42 18.86
C SER A 671 -17.04 1.68 19.95
N ILE A 672 -17.56 0.46 19.71
CA ILE A 672 -18.30 -0.29 20.74
C ILE A 672 -17.36 -0.77 21.85
N TYR A 673 -16.13 -1.16 21.51
CA TYR A 673 -15.09 -1.47 22.47
C TYR A 673 -14.78 -0.27 23.37
N LEU A 674 -14.54 0.90 22.76
CA LEU A 674 -14.26 2.15 23.48
C LEU A 674 -15.44 2.56 24.36
N THR A 675 -16.67 2.43 23.86
CA THR A 675 -17.90 2.72 24.62
C THR A 675 -18.00 1.86 25.89
N ARG A 676 -17.68 0.56 25.79
CA ARG A 676 -17.68 -0.33 26.97
C ARG A 676 -16.60 0.07 27.97
N LYS A 677 -15.43 0.49 27.49
CA LYS A 677 -14.33 0.95 28.34
C LYS A 677 -14.67 2.25 29.05
N ASP A 678 -15.29 3.18 28.35
CA ASP A 678 -15.86 4.38 28.93
C ASP A 678 -16.85 4.02 30.05
N GLN A 679 -17.93 3.32 29.74
CA GLN A 679 -18.98 2.98 30.72
C GLN A 679 -18.49 2.25 31.98
N LEU A 680 -17.43 1.45 31.88
CA LEU A 680 -16.86 0.70 33.01
C LEU A 680 -15.71 1.44 33.73
N TYR A 681 -15.36 2.65 33.30
CA TYR A 681 -14.28 3.41 33.91
C TYR A 681 -14.73 4.12 35.17
N ASN A 682 -14.13 3.79 36.32
CA ASN A 682 -14.55 4.30 37.63
C ASN A 682 -14.35 5.82 37.84
N ARG A 683 -13.60 6.51 36.97
CA ARG A 683 -13.29 7.95 37.10
C ARG A 683 -13.91 8.76 35.96
N GLN A 684 -15.21 8.58 35.75
CA GLN A 684 -15.98 9.28 34.71
C GLN A 684 -15.85 10.81 34.77
N SER A 685 -15.67 11.41 35.96
CA SER A 685 -15.46 12.85 36.13
C SER A 685 -14.18 13.40 35.48
N GLN A 686 -13.24 12.54 35.03
CA GLN A 686 -12.03 12.93 34.29
C GLN A 686 -12.24 12.99 32.77
N ILE A 687 -13.42 12.59 32.30
CA ILE A 687 -13.79 12.53 30.88
C ILE A 687 -14.80 13.64 30.61
N LEU A 688 -14.60 14.37 29.52
CA LEU A 688 -15.59 15.28 28.94
C LEU A 688 -16.23 14.61 27.72
N HIS A 689 -17.54 14.41 27.75
CA HIS A 689 -18.29 13.93 26.60
C HIS A 689 -18.83 15.10 25.78
N ILE A 690 -18.57 15.09 24.48
CA ILE A 690 -19.16 16.04 23.52
C ILE A 690 -20.34 15.35 22.87
N ASN A 691 -21.53 15.88 23.10
CA ASN A 691 -22.75 15.29 22.56
C ASN A 691 -22.77 15.32 21.02
N ASN A 692 -23.56 14.43 20.43
CA ASN A 692 -23.60 14.26 18.97
C ASN A 692 -24.05 15.52 18.21
N SER A 693 -24.93 16.35 18.79
CA SER A 693 -25.36 17.62 18.17
C SER A 693 -24.20 18.60 18.01
N LEU A 694 -23.27 18.60 18.98
CA LEU A 694 -22.06 19.40 18.93
C LEU A 694 -21.03 18.77 18.00
N TYR A 695 -20.89 17.45 18.04
CA TYR A 695 -19.90 16.70 17.25
C TYR A 695 -20.12 16.83 15.73
N GLY A 696 -21.23 16.30 15.19
CA GLY A 696 -21.43 16.18 13.74
C GLY A 696 -22.00 17.43 13.05
N HIS A 697 -22.51 18.40 13.80
CA HIS A 697 -23.19 19.58 13.23
C HIS A 697 -22.51 20.91 13.56
N LYS A 698 -22.07 21.13 14.81
CA LYS A 698 -21.57 22.44 15.28
C LYS A 698 -20.04 22.57 15.25
N TYR A 699 -19.31 21.52 15.56
CA TYR A 699 -17.84 21.57 15.72
C TYR A 699 -17.07 20.87 14.60
N PHE A 700 -17.62 19.79 14.02
CA PHE A 700 -16.95 19.04 12.96
C PHE A 700 -17.88 18.81 11.76
N VAL A 701 -17.29 18.43 10.63
CA VAL A 701 -18.01 18.08 9.39
C VAL A 701 -17.45 16.77 8.87
N HIS A 702 -18.30 15.78 8.66
CA HIS A 702 -17.92 14.48 8.12
C HIS A 702 -18.02 14.50 6.58
N PHE A 703 -16.90 14.21 5.93
CA PHE A 703 -16.84 13.95 4.50
C PHE A 703 -17.26 12.50 4.24
N LYS A 704 -17.56 12.16 2.98
CA LYS A 704 -17.93 10.79 2.62
C LYS A 704 -16.77 9.85 2.92
N GLY A 705 -16.88 9.10 4.01
CA GLY A 705 -15.90 8.12 4.44
C GLY A 705 -15.82 6.93 3.51
N GLY A 706 -14.61 6.42 3.31
CA GLY A 706 -14.31 5.34 2.36
C GLY A 706 -14.49 3.94 2.95
N SER A 707 -14.74 3.82 4.25
CA SER A 707 -14.46 2.56 4.94
C SER A 707 -15.69 1.77 5.37
N TRP A 708 -16.86 2.37 5.64
CA TRP A 708 -18.00 1.60 6.18
C TRP A 708 -19.42 2.11 5.82
N HIS A 709 -19.57 3.03 4.87
CA HIS A 709 -20.90 3.43 4.35
C HIS A 709 -21.37 2.58 3.15
N GLY A 710 -20.83 1.36 3.03
CA GLY A 710 -21.22 0.37 2.01
C GLY A 710 -22.52 -0.39 2.34
N SER A 711 -22.81 -1.43 1.56
CA SER A 711 -23.99 -2.30 1.68
C SER A 711 -24.24 -2.86 3.07
N ASP A 712 -23.17 -3.13 3.83
CA ASP A 712 -23.22 -3.87 5.09
C ASP A 712 -23.81 -3.03 6.23
N ALA A 713 -23.53 -1.72 6.25
CA ALA A 713 -24.14 -0.78 7.18
C ALA A 713 -25.63 -0.58 6.91
N LYS A 714 -26.07 -0.65 5.64
CA LYS A 714 -27.51 -0.59 5.30
C LYS A 714 -28.26 -1.82 5.80
N VAL A 715 -27.67 -3.01 5.69
CA VAL A 715 -28.24 -4.27 6.21
C VAL A 715 -28.31 -4.25 7.73
N LEU A 716 -27.26 -3.77 8.40
CA LEU A 716 -27.24 -3.66 9.86
C LEU A 716 -28.17 -2.56 10.40
N TRP A 717 -28.30 -1.43 9.70
CA TRP A 717 -29.28 -0.40 10.03
C TRP A 717 -30.71 -0.94 9.88
N LEU A 718 -31.00 -1.67 8.80
CA LEU A 718 -32.25 -2.42 8.61
C LEU A 718 -32.52 -3.40 9.75
N LEU A 719 -31.51 -4.15 10.21
CA LEU A 719 -31.66 -5.07 11.34
C LEU A 719 -31.88 -4.32 12.65
N TYR A 720 -31.15 -3.23 12.91
CA TYR A 720 -31.29 -2.42 14.12
C TYR A 720 -32.64 -1.71 14.21
N THR A 721 -33.14 -1.12 13.12
CA THR A 721 -34.47 -0.50 13.07
C THR A 721 -35.57 -1.53 13.28
N ASN A 722 -35.40 -2.77 12.78
CA ASN A 722 -36.34 -3.87 13.01
C ASN A 722 -36.26 -4.45 14.44
N LEU A 723 -35.09 -4.42 15.09
CA LEU A 723 -34.88 -4.87 16.46
C LEU A 723 -35.40 -3.88 17.52
N LYS A 724 -35.45 -2.57 17.20
CA LYS A 724 -35.99 -1.53 18.10
C LYS A 724 -37.51 -1.67 18.31
N ASN A 725 -38.22 -2.29 17.37
CA ASN A 725 -39.62 -2.69 17.53
C ASN A 725 -39.69 -3.99 18.34
N ARG A 726 -39.61 -3.86 19.68
CA ARG A 726 -39.58 -4.97 20.66
C ARG A 726 -40.74 -5.98 20.56
N VAL A 727 -41.80 -5.68 19.80
CA VAL A 727 -42.94 -6.58 19.59
C VAL A 727 -42.56 -7.78 18.71
N SER A 728 -41.69 -7.60 17.71
CA SER A 728 -41.43 -8.62 16.68
C SER A 728 -40.52 -9.76 17.14
N VAL A 729 -39.52 -9.45 17.97
CA VAL A 729 -38.54 -10.44 18.46
C VAL A 729 -39.15 -11.32 19.55
N SER A 730 -39.97 -10.74 20.44
CA SER A 730 -40.75 -11.52 21.42
C SER A 730 -41.75 -12.43 20.71
N LEU A 731 -42.41 -11.95 19.65
CA LEU A 731 -43.31 -12.78 18.84
C LEU A 731 -42.57 -13.92 18.15
N PHE A 732 -41.39 -13.63 17.58
CA PHE A 732 -40.58 -14.63 16.90
C PHE A 732 -40.11 -15.73 17.85
N PHE A 733 -39.60 -15.38 19.04
CA PHE A 733 -39.20 -16.36 20.04
C PHE A 733 -40.39 -17.09 20.66
N LYS A 734 -41.54 -16.44 20.85
CA LYS A 734 -42.78 -17.10 21.29
C LYS A 734 -43.30 -18.07 20.24
N MET A 735 -43.28 -17.70 18.95
CA MET A 735 -43.68 -18.58 17.85
C MET A 735 -42.70 -19.73 17.66
N PHE A 736 -41.39 -19.49 17.81
CA PHE A 736 -40.37 -20.53 17.77
C PHE A 736 -40.53 -21.50 18.96
N PHE A 737 -40.80 -20.98 20.15
CA PHE A 737 -41.04 -21.79 21.35
C PHE A 737 -42.35 -22.58 21.26
N LEU A 738 -43.43 -21.99 20.75
CA LEU A 738 -44.71 -22.67 20.49
C LEU A 738 -44.58 -23.76 19.42
N THR A 739 -43.83 -23.51 18.34
CA THR A 739 -43.58 -24.51 17.29
C THR A 739 -42.66 -25.62 17.77
N PHE A 740 -41.68 -25.31 18.62
CA PHE A 740 -40.84 -26.29 19.30
C PHE A 740 -41.63 -27.15 20.30
N LEU A 741 -42.47 -26.54 21.16
CA LEU A 741 -43.34 -27.25 22.09
C LEU A 741 -44.32 -28.16 21.36
N PHE A 742 -44.94 -27.67 20.28
CA PHE A 742 -45.86 -28.44 19.46
C PHE A 742 -45.16 -29.65 18.82
N ALA A 743 -43.96 -29.45 18.25
CA ALA A 743 -43.15 -30.53 17.70
C ALA A 743 -42.73 -31.55 18.78
N PHE A 744 -42.39 -31.08 19.98
CA PHE A 744 -42.00 -31.92 21.11
C PHE A 744 -43.19 -32.74 21.66
N THR A 745 -44.37 -32.13 21.82
CA THR A 745 -45.60 -32.85 22.17
C THR A 745 -46.00 -33.87 21.11
N LEU A 746 -45.82 -33.59 19.82
CA LEU A 746 -46.09 -34.56 18.76
C LEU A 746 -45.12 -35.75 18.77
N ILE A 747 -43.87 -35.53 19.21
CA ILE A 747 -42.87 -36.59 19.41
C ILE A 747 -43.24 -37.43 20.63
N ILE A 748 -43.62 -36.81 21.76
CA ILE A 748 -44.06 -37.53 22.97
C ILE A 748 -45.34 -38.32 22.71
N VAL A 749 -46.35 -37.73 22.06
CA VAL A 749 -47.60 -38.43 21.71
C VAL A 749 -47.34 -39.59 20.74
N LYS A 750 -46.37 -39.46 19.82
CA LYS A 750 -45.93 -40.59 18.96
C LYS A 750 -45.17 -41.66 19.75
N ALA A 751 -44.36 -41.28 20.73
CA ALA A 751 -43.63 -42.22 21.57
C ALA A 751 -44.59 -43.02 22.48
N VAL A 752 -45.56 -42.35 23.11
CA VAL A 752 -46.59 -42.98 23.95
C VAL A 752 -47.53 -43.86 23.13
N LYS A 753 -47.92 -43.43 21.92
CA LYS A 753 -48.71 -44.27 20.98
C LYS A 753 -47.95 -45.45 20.39
N ARG A 754 -46.62 -45.37 20.29
CA ARG A 754 -45.76 -46.52 19.91
C ARG A 754 -45.65 -47.52 21.06
N LYS A 755 -45.52 -47.06 22.31
CA LYS A 755 -45.43 -47.93 23.49
C LYS A 755 -46.75 -48.69 23.74
N ARG A 756 -47.91 -48.04 23.60
CA ARG A 756 -49.23 -48.72 23.70
C ARG A 756 -49.49 -49.76 22.59
N ARG A 757 -48.90 -49.60 21.40
CA ARG A 757 -49.04 -50.57 20.29
C ARG A 757 -48.09 -51.76 20.37
N TYR A 758 -47.10 -51.71 21.25
CA TYR A 758 -46.18 -52.83 21.51
C TYR A 758 -46.69 -53.76 22.63
N ILE A 759 -47.64 -53.30 23.44
CA ILE A 759 -48.15 -54.03 24.63
C ILE A 759 -49.49 -54.74 24.34
N MET A 760 -50.21 -54.37 23.29
CA MET A 760 -51.50 -54.99 22.91
C MET A 760 -51.43 -55.75 21.57
N GLY A 761 -50.23 -56.13 21.13
CA GLY A 761 -49.98 -56.90 19.92
C GLY A 761 -49.42 -58.27 20.25
#